data_AF-A0A7V0J217-F1
#
_entry.id   AF-A0A7V0J217-F1
#
_cell.length_a   1.000
_cell.length_b   1.000
_cell.length_c   1.000
_cell.angle_alpha   90.00
_cell.angle_beta   90.00
_cell.angle_gamma   90.00
#
_symmetry.space_group_name_H-M   'P 1'
#
loop_
_entity.id
_entity.type
_entity.pdbx_description
1 polymer ?
#
loop_
_entity_poly.entity_id
_entity_poly.type
_entity_poly.pdbx_seq_one_letter_code
_entity_poly.pdbx_strand_id
1 'polypeptide(L)'
;MTRLRYVVVGVLGLFLVLLAAGCDNKGAEPTTTTSPPQTTLTTTTTTAPPAVEPVVEIPFLADWQGSGHADASAQAFNHWNDDDPAVIPTSCAKCHSTPGFQDYVGADGTAFGTVDADAAIGTTVECVACHNDATLKLDHVTMPSGVEITGLGAEARCMTCHQGRAWKGTVDEAVQGIDEDTVSEDLGFINIHYFAAAATKYGTVTKGGYEYDGKSYDAVFTHVEGYATCIQCHDQHTLELKVDECSTCHAGVSSVEDLENVRMAGSEVDYDGDGDITEGISFEIQGLQEKLYAAIQAYASSKAGTPIVYAAESYPYFFVDTNANGDADGEEASYGNKYASWTPRLLKAAYNYQVSIKDPGAYAHGGKYIIELLIDSTDDLNSVLSSPIAMTDVHRIDAGHFAGSEAAFRHWDKDGEVAASCSKCHSATGLPLFFKEGVTIAQPLSNGLLCSTCHSDLSTFDRYEVASVTFPSGAKIDSGSNNMNLCMTCHQGRESTVSVDKLIGDTKADVVSDSLRFLNVHYFAAGATIFGDQAKGAYEYTGKTYVGYNEDHPLNQCTQCHDQHALEVQVDKCSACHGTVANEDDLHAIRMSSVDYDGDGDTTEGMWDEIQTMRDDLLAAIQAYAAKTAGAEAIVYDPGSYPYYFVDTNGDGVAGADEANYGNRYGTWTPRLLRAAYNYQYATKDPGGFAHNGEYIVQTLYDSIKDVGGDVSGMTRP
;
A
#
# COMPACT_ATOMS: atom_id res chain seq x y z
N MET A 1 -10.31 40.86 1.81
CA MET A 1 -10.32 42.19 2.44
C MET A 1 -11.10 42.12 3.75
N THR A 2 -10.52 42.67 4.84
CA THR A 2 -11.15 43.03 6.15
C THR A 2 -11.77 41.91 7.00
N ARG A 3 -11.07 41.39 8.03
CA ARG A 3 -10.96 41.82 9.47
C ARG A 3 -11.96 41.06 10.36
N LEU A 4 -11.61 40.20 11.34
CA LEU A 4 -10.75 40.26 12.57
C LEU A 4 -11.60 40.37 13.87
N ARG A 5 -11.38 39.45 14.83
CA ARG A 5 -11.33 39.55 16.34
C ARG A 5 -11.90 38.26 16.99
N TYR A 6 -11.28 37.60 17.97
CA TYR A 6 -10.81 38.04 19.32
C TYR A 6 -9.59 37.20 19.81
N VAL A 7 -8.49 37.80 20.27
CA VAL A 7 -8.06 38.12 21.68
C VAL A 7 -7.81 36.90 22.60
N VAL A 8 -6.53 36.69 23.02
CA VAL A 8 -6.07 36.57 24.43
C VAL A 8 -4.57 36.92 24.50
N VAL A 9 -4.21 37.64 25.56
CA VAL A 9 -2.90 38.23 25.94
C VAL A 9 -2.12 37.28 26.86
N GLY A 10 -0.78 37.27 26.77
CA GLY A 10 0.08 36.68 27.79
C GLY A 10 1.58 36.88 27.53
N VAL A 11 2.10 38.06 27.83
CA VAL A 11 3.53 38.43 27.79
C VAL A 11 4.19 38.09 29.14
N LEU A 12 5.35 37.44 29.12
CA LEU A 12 6.33 37.54 30.20
C LEU A 12 7.75 37.29 29.67
N GLY A 13 8.52 38.37 29.63
CA GLY A 13 9.95 38.35 29.36
C GLY A 13 10.61 39.57 30.01
N LEU A 14 11.78 39.31 30.59
CA LEU A 14 12.85 40.21 31.03
C LEU A 14 12.78 40.85 32.43
N PHE A 15 13.77 40.47 33.24
CA PHE A 15 14.68 41.43 33.86
C PHE A 15 16.15 41.02 33.68
N LEU A 16 16.92 41.94 33.06
CA LEU A 16 18.37 42.17 33.05
C LEU A 16 18.90 42.32 34.53
N VAL A 17 20.17 42.17 34.96
CA VAL A 17 21.48 42.50 34.35
C VAL A 17 22.69 42.23 35.32
N LEU A 18 23.90 42.10 34.73
CA LEU A 18 25.29 42.35 35.22
C LEU A 18 25.94 41.47 36.32
N LEU A 19 27.09 40.88 35.96
CA LEU A 19 28.41 41.30 36.48
C LEU A 19 29.56 40.75 35.62
N ALA A 20 30.50 41.63 35.28
CA ALA A 20 31.75 41.37 34.58
C ALA A 20 32.94 41.78 35.46
N ALA A 21 33.97 40.93 35.50
CA ALA A 21 35.39 41.16 35.80
C ALA A 21 36.05 39.76 35.78
N GLY A 22 37.16 39.43 35.12
CA GLY A 22 38.28 40.20 34.63
C GLY A 22 39.58 39.54 35.15
N CYS A 23 40.56 39.32 34.25
CA CYS A 23 41.97 38.90 34.49
C CYS A 23 42.22 37.39 34.71
N ASP A 24 43.30 36.74 34.24
CA ASP A 24 44.40 37.11 33.34
C ASP A 24 45.21 35.84 33.00
N ASN A 25 45.97 35.92 31.89
CA ASN A 25 46.91 34.92 31.38
C ASN A 25 48.03 34.50 32.35
N LYS A 26 48.39 33.21 32.37
CA LYS A 26 49.78 32.66 32.47
C LYS A 26 49.75 31.24 31.86
N GLY A 27 50.54 30.85 30.86
CA GLY A 27 51.97 31.09 30.68
C GLY A 27 52.75 29.97 31.38
N ALA A 28 52.95 28.83 30.70
CA ALA A 28 53.82 27.76 31.17
C ALA A 28 54.93 27.53 30.12
N GLU A 29 56.11 28.05 30.46
CA GLU A 29 57.38 27.84 29.77
C GLU A 29 57.95 26.43 30.06
N PRO A 30 58.83 25.93 29.17
CA PRO A 30 59.34 24.58 29.20
C PRO A 30 60.57 24.43 30.11
N THR A 31 60.66 23.27 30.75
CA THR A 31 61.76 22.84 31.60
C THR A 31 63.03 22.63 30.77
N THR A 32 64.13 23.25 31.25
CA THR A 32 65.50 23.11 30.75
C THR A 32 66.05 21.69 30.94
N THR A 33 66.59 21.11 29.86
CA THR A 33 67.57 20.02 29.95
C THR A 33 68.79 20.36 29.10
N THR A 34 69.95 20.17 29.71
CA THR A 34 71.31 20.56 29.34
C THR A 34 71.86 19.92 28.06
N SER A 35 72.63 20.71 27.29
CA SER A 35 73.48 20.27 26.17
C SER A 35 74.61 19.30 26.57
N PRO A 36 74.89 18.27 25.77
CA PRO A 36 76.22 17.68 25.60
C PRO A 36 77.03 18.44 24.54
N PRO A 37 78.37 18.25 24.49
CA PRO A 37 79.29 19.14 23.79
C PRO A 37 79.26 19.02 22.26
N GLN A 38 79.62 20.13 21.61
CA GLN A 38 79.89 20.27 20.18
C GLN A 38 80.82 19.17 19.64
N THR A 39 80.30 18.36 18.73
CA THR A 39 81.09 17.58 17.79
C THR A 39 81.05 18.32 16.44
N THR A 40 82.21 18.79 15.99
CA THR A 40 82.42 19.35 14.64
C THR A 40 82.04 18.32 13.57
N LEU A 41 80.90 18.53 12.93
CA LEU A 41 80.52 17.81 11.71
C LEU A 41 81.09 18.56 10.51
N THR A 42 82.04 17.91 9.86
CA THR A 42 82.46 18.17 8.48
C THR A 42 81.26 18.23 7.55
N THR A 43 81.23 19.29 6.74
CA THR A 43 80.29 19.49 5.63
C THR A 43 80.43 18.36 4.61
N THR A 44 79.52 17.40 4.65
CA THR A 44 79.19 16.55 3.50
C THR A 44 77.80 16.94 3.04
N THR A 45 77.73 17.50 1.83
CA THR A 45 76.50 17.66 1.06
C THR A 45 75.88 16.28 0.81
N THR A 46 74.99 15.86 1.70
CA THR A 46 74.03 14.79 1.43
C THR A 46 72.80 15.43 0.81
N THR A 47 72.54 15.11 -0.45
CA THR A 47 71.23 15.26 -1.09
C THR A 47 70.18 14.67 -0.16
N ALA A 48 69.20 15.48 0.24
CA ALA A 48 68.03 14.99 0.97
C ALA A 48 67.36 13.87 0.13
N PRO A 49 66.93 12.76 0.75
CA PRO A 49 66.01 11.86 0.06
C PRO A 49 64.79 12.67 -0.38
N PRO A 50 64.19 12.39 -1.56
CA PRO A 50 62.95 13.03 -1.94
C PRO A 50 61.95 12.85 -0.79
N ALA A 51 61.29 13.95 -0.41
CA ALA A 51 60.18 13.87 0.52
C ALA A 51 59.19 12.86 -0.05
N VAL A 52 59.00 11.75 0.65
CA VAL A 52 57.90 10.84 0.36
C VAL A 52 56.66 11.64 0.66
N GLU A 53 55.99 12.13 -0.38
CA GLU A 53 54.66 12.73 -0.22
C GLU A 53 53.80 11.70 0.50
N PRO A 54 53.07 12.09 1.57
CA PRO A 54 52.14 11.17 2.21
C PRO A 54 51.18 10.70 1.13
N VAL A 55 51.18 9.40 0.84
CA VAL A 55 50.16 8.78 0.00
C VAL A 55 48.85 8.99 0.75
N VAL A 56 48.03 9.91 0.27
CA VAL A 56 46.69 10.12 0.78
C VAL A 56 45.86 8.95 0.27
N GLU A 57 45.62 7.97 1.14
CA GLU A 57 44.69 6.89 0.86
C GLU A 57 43.27 7.46 0.94
N ILE A 58 42.60 7.51 -0.21
CA ILE A 58 41.18 7.90 -0.29
C ILE A 58 40.37 6.61 -0.10
N PRO A 59 39.58 6.48 0.99
CA PRO A 59 38.75 5.31 1.22
C PRO A 59 37.82 5.04 0.03
N PHE A 60 37.62 3.76 -0.31
CA PHE A 60 36.70 3.30 -1.36
C PHE A 60 36.98 3.83 -2.78
N LEU A 61 38.13 4.47 -3.03
CA LEU A 61 38.45 4.99 -4.36
C LEU A 61 38.53 3.89 -5.41
N ALA A 62 39.15 2.75 -5.07
CA ALA A 62 39.26 1.61 -5.99
C ALA A 62 37.88 1.02 -6.32
N ASP A 63 37.02 0.89 -5.30
CA ASP A 63 35.64 0.40 -5.45
C ASP A 63 34.84 1.32 -6.38
N TRP A 64 34.89 2.64 -6.13
CA TRP A 64 34.21 3.62 -6.97
C TRP A 64 34.73 3.62 -8.40
N GLN A 65 36.05 3.54 -8.60
CA GLN A 65 36.66 3.46 -9.93
C GLN A 65 36.24 2.22 -10.73
N GLY A 66 35.82 1.14 -10.05
CA GLY A 66 35.26 -0.05 -10.67
C GLY A 66 33.75 0.03 -10.94
N SER A 67 33.06 1.05 -10.43
CA SER A 67 31.61 1.18 -10.53
C SER A 67 31.13 1.76 -11.87
N GLY A 68 29.86 1.53 -12.20
CA GLY A 68 29.22 2.10 -13.40
C GLY A 68 29.18 3.63 -13.42
N HIS A 69 29.24 4.30 -12.25
CA HIS A 69 29.29 5.75 -12.15
C HIS A 69 30.66 6.36 -12.52
N ALA A 70 31.73 5.56 -12.49
CA ALA A 70 33.05 5.97 -12.92
C ALA A 70 33.41 5.48 -14.34
N ASP A 71 32.53 4.70 -14.97
CA ASP A 71 32.76 4.17 -16.32
C ASP A 71 32.60 5.28 -17.38
N ALA A 72 33.69 6.00 -17.62
CA ALA A 72 33.78 7.02 -18.66
C ALA A 72 33.60 6.47 -20.08
N SER A 73 33.50 5.16 -20.29
CA SER A 73 33.18 4.56 -21.59
C SER A 73 31.66 4.34 -21.78
N ALA A 74 30.88 4.36 -20.70
CA ALA A 74 29.45 4.12 -20.75
C ALA A 74 28.69 5.15 -21.59
N GLN A 75 27.64 4.71 -22.27
CA GLN A 75 26.77 5.58 -23.06
C GLN A 75 26.20 6.74 -22.22
N ALA A 76 25.94 6.50 -20.94
CA ALA A 76 25.48 7.51 -19.99
C ALA A 76 26.39 8.76 -19.94
N PHE A 77 27.68 8.66 -20.25
CA PHE A 77 28.60 9.81 -20.21
C PHE A 77 29.13 10.22 -21.59
N ASN A 78 28.97 9.35 -22.60
CA ASN A 78 29.52 9.57 -23.94
C ASN A 78 28.48 9.94 -25.02
N HIS A 79 27.18 9.93 -24.69
CA HIS A 79 26.12 10.13 -25.68
C HIS A 79 26.31 11.39 -26.55
N TRP A 80 26.78 12.49 -25.94
CA TRP A 80 26.91 13.81 -26.58
C TRP A 80 28.30 14.09 -27.18
N ASN A 81 29.23 13.12 -27.17
CA ASN A 81 30.62 13.37 -27.60
C ASN A 81 30.74 13.74 -29.08
N ASP A 82 29.82 13.24 -29.91
CA ASP A 82 29.79 13.50 -31.36
C ASP A 82 28.81 14.63 -31.74
N ASP A 83 28.16 15.28 -30.76
CA ASP A 83 27.26 16.42 -30.99
C ASP A 83 28.06 17.70 -31.29
N ASP A 84 27.39 18.71 -31.89
CA ASP A 84 27.96 20.03 -32.16
C ASP A 84 27.07 21.15 -31.57
N PRO A 85 27.47 21.80 -30.46
CA PRO A 85 28.72 21.58 -29.71
C PRO A 85 28.68 20.30 -28.86
N ALA A 86 29.85 19.67 -28.67
CA ALA A 86 30.00 18.48 -27.84
C ALA A 86 29.96 18.85 -26.34
N VAL A 87 28.75 18.98 -25.81
CA VAL A 87 28.45 19.33 -24.41
C VAL A 87 27.32 18.45 -23.91
N ILE A 88 27.28 18.23 -22.60
CA ILE A 88 26.16 17.57 -21.94
C ILE A 88 25.11 18.64 -21.65
N PRO A 89 23.92 18.63 -22.29
CA PRO A 89 22.96 19.71 -22.15
C PRO A 89 22.44 19.84 -20.72
N THR A 90 22.05 21.05 -20.31
CA THR A 90 21.41 21.34 -19.00
C THR A 90 20.34 20.32 -18.59
N SER A 91 19.52 19.85 -19.53
CA SER A 91 18.44 18.88 -19.28
C SER A 91 18.91 17.46 -18.95
N CYS A 92 20.19 17.17 -19.14
CA CYS A 92 20.83 15.87 -18.92
C CYS A 92 21.97 15.96 -17.89
N ALA A 93 22.64 17.11 -17.80
CA ALA A 93 23.85 17.30 -17.01
C ALA A 93 23.67 17.00 -15.51
N LYS A 94 22.46 17.16 -14.95
CA LYS A 94 22.14 16.81 -13.55
C LYS A 94 22.64 15.41 -13.17
N CYS A 95 22.41 14.42 -14.03
CA CYS A 95 22.67 13.00 -13.72
C CYS A 95 23.78 12.38 -14.55
N HIS A 96 24.24 13.08 -15.57
CA HIS A 96 25.25 12.59 -16.50
C HIS A 96 26.58 13.35 -16.38
N SER A 97 26.77 14.15 -15.33
CA SER A 97 28.02 14.87 -15.09
C SER A 97 28.16 15.31 -13.62
N THR A 98 29.39 15.31 -13.10
CA THR A 98 29.67 15.90 -11.78
C THR A 98 29.37 17.40 -11.72
N PRO A 99 29.79 18.23 -12.70
CA PRO A 99 29.47 19.66 -12.67
C PRO A 99 27.98 19.95 -12.67
N GLY A 100 27.19 19.24 -13.50
CA GLY A 100 25.74 19.44 -13.55
C GLY A 100 25.03 19.00 -12.27
N PHE A 101 25.50 17.94 -11.60
CA PHE A 101 24.96 17.59 -10.29
C PHE A 101 25.30 18.66 -9.24
N GLN A 102 26.54 19.16 -9.23
CA GLN A 102 26.97 20.22 -8.32
C GLN A 102 26.20 21.52 -8.51
N ASP A 103 25.93 21.91 -9.75
CA ASP A 103 25.06 23.03 -10.10
C ASP A 103 23.64 22.79 -9.56
N TYR A 104 23.05 21.63 -9.84
CA TYR A 104 21.72 21.28 -9.34
C TYR A 104 21.59 21.37 -7.82
N VAL A 105 22.59 20.90 -7.06
CA VAL A 105 22.55 20.98 -5.59
C VAL A 105 23.03 22.33 -5.04
N GLY A 106 23.49 23.25 -5.89
CA GLY A 106 24.05 24.55 -5.52
C GLY A 106 25.42 24.48 -4.84
N ALA A 107 26.18 23.39 -5.07
CA ALA A 107 27.51 23.19 -4.50
C ALA A 107 28.59 24.08 -5.15
N ASP A 108 28.35 24.58 -6.36
CA ASP A 108 29.18 25.55 -7.06
C ASP A 108 28.80 27.02 -6.77
N GLY A 109 27.76 27.23 -5.94
CA GLY A 109 27.25 28.53 -5.54
C GLY A 109 26.05 29.03 -6.36
N THR A 110 25.53 28.23 -7.30
CA THR A 110 24.26 28.50 -8.00
C THR A 110 23.04 28.15 -7.14
N ALA A 111 21.85 28.33 -7.70
CA ALA A 111 20.60 28.07 -6.98
C ALA A 111 20.25 26.58 -7.03
N PHE A 112 19.86 26.02 -5.87
CA PHE A 112 19.36 24.65 -5.79
C PHE A 112 18.16 24.40 -6.73
N GLY A 113 18.14 23.22 -7.35
CA GLY A 113 17.00 22.70 -8.10
C GLY A 113 17.03 22.97 -9.59
N THR A 114 18.06 23.63 -10.13
CA THR A 114 18.21 23.93 -11.56
C THR A 114 19.66 23.68 -12.00
N VAL A 115 19.83 23.26 -13.25
CA VAL A 115 21.15 23.25 -13.90
C VAL A 115 21.17 24.45 -14.84
N ASP A 116 22.01 25.43 -14.54
CA ASP A 116 22.05 26.74 -15.17
C ASP A 116 22.87 26.76 -16.47
N ALA A 117 23.78 25.79 -16.66
CA ALA A 117 24.64 25.71 -17.84
C ALA A 117 24.91 24.28 -18.33
N ASP A 118 25.23 24.15 -19.62
CA ASP A 118 25.67 22.88 -20.20
C ASP A 118 26.99 22.44 -19.53
N ALA A 119 27.12 21.15 -19.26
CA ALA A 119 28.32 20.59 -18.67
C ALA A 119 29.32 20.13 -19.75
N ALA A 120 30.60 20.18 -19.41
CA ALA A 120 31.65 19.65 -20.28
C ALA A 120 31.56 18.11 -20.39
N ILE A 121 31.78 17.59 -21.60
CA ILE A 121 31.98 16.16 -21.82
C ILE A 121 33.24 15.64 -21.12
N GLY A 122 33.37 14.31 -21.01
CA GLY A 122 34.53 13.66 -20.40
C GLY A 122 34.53 13.71 -18.87
N THR A 123 33.39 14.04 -18.26
CA THR A 123 33.16 13.92 -16.81
C THR A 123 32.20 12.76 -16.55
N THR A 124 32.33 12.14 -15.37
CA THR A 124 31.38 11.12 -14.89
C THR A 124 30.78 11.58 -13.56
N VAL A 125 30.15 10.69 -12.80
CA VAL A 125 29.82 10.96 -11.39
C VAL A 125 31.07 10.65 -10.55
N GLU A 126 31.66 11.69 -9.97
CA GLU A 126 32.88 11.63 -9.16
C GLU A 126 32.55 11.82 -7.68
N CYS A 127 33.52 11.56 -6.80
CA CYS A 127 33.33 11.62 -5.35
C CYS A 127 32.71 12.95 -4.88
N VAL A 128 33.13 14.07 -5.49
CA VAL A 128 32.70 15.42 -5.12
C VAL A 128 31.26 15.75 -5.53
N ALA A 129 30.64 14.95 -6.40
CA ALA A 129 29.21 15.05 -6.68
C ALA A 129 28.41 14.74 -5.41
N CYS A 130 28.79 13.68 -4.69
CA CYS A 130 28.08 13.20 -3.49
C CYS A 130 28.66 13.69 -2.17
N HIS A 131 29.93 14.10 -2.15
CA HIS A 131 30.66 14.56 -0.95
C HIS A 131 31.00 16.05 -1.02
N ASN A 132 30.03 16.89 -0.64
CA ASN A 132 30.21 18.34 -0.50
C ASN A 132 29.22 18.92 0.54
N ASP A 133 29.38 20.20 0.88
CA ASP A 133 28.57 20.86 1.92
C ASP A 133 27.07 20.94 1.59
N ALA A 134 26.70 20.90 0.31
CA ALA A 134 25.30 20.93 -0.12
C ALA A 134 24.67 19.54 0.00
N THR A 135 25.32 18.50 -0.52
CA THR A 135 24.79 17.12 -0.46
C THR A 135 24.76 16.53 0.94
N LEU A 136 25.62 16.99 1.85
CA LEU A 136 25.54 16.63 3.27
C LEU A 136 24.24 17.11 3.94
N LYS A 137 23.57 18.10 3.36
CA LYS A 137 22.30 18.67 3.85
C LYS A 137 21.11 18.29 2.97
N LEU A 138 21.36 17.56 1.89
CA LEU A 138 20.30 17.11 0.98
C LEU A 138 19.52 16.00 1.68
N ASP A 139 18.26 16.28 1.96
CA ASP A 139 17.36 15.39 2.73
C ASP A 139 15.99 15.24 2.05
N HIS A 140 15.85 15.78 0.83
CA HIS A 140 14.61 15.75 0.07
C HIS A 140 14.87 15.64 -1.43
N VAL A 141 13.85 15.19 -2.17
CA VAL A 141 13.81 15.13 -3.63
C VAL A 141 12.44 15.55 -4.12
N THR A 142 12.41 16.36 -5.18
CA THR A 142 11.17 16.70 -5.91
C THR A 142 11.02 15.77 -7.11
N MET A 143 9.99 14.92 -7.05
CA MET A 143 9.65 13.97 -8.12
C MET A 143 9.08 14.70 -9.34
N PRO A 144 9.07 14.09 -10.53
CA PRO A 144 8.47 14.71 -11.73
C PRO A 144 7.02 15.16 -11.56
N SER A 145 6.25 14.51 -10.67
CA SER A 145 4.89 14.89 -10.29
C SER A 145 4.78 16.16 -9.44
N GLY A 146 5.91 16.74 -9.04
CA GLY A 146 5.98 17.88 -8.13
C GLY A 146 5.88 17.50 -6.64
N VAL A 147 5.67 16.22 -6.33
CA VAL A 147 5.68 15.73 -4.95
C VAL A 147 7.09 15.83 -4.38
N GLU A 148 7.20 16.47 -3.22
CA GLU A 148 8.45 16.54 -2.45
C GLU A 148 8.46 15.42 -1.41
N ILE A 149 9.48 14.56 -1.49
CA ILE A 149 9.74 13.53 -0.49
C ILE A 149 10.85 14.05 0.41
N THR A 150 10.63 14.06 1.73
CA THR A 150 11.56 14.62 2.73
C THR A 150 12.01 13.55 3.73
N GLY A 151 13.03 13.84 4.55
CA GLY A 151 13.55 12.91 5.56
C GLY A 151 14.32 11.72 4.97
N LEU A 152 14.80 11.84 3.73
CA LEU A 152 15.51 10.79 2.99
C LEU A 152 16.95 10.57 3.50
N GLY A 153 17.53 11.57 4.14
CA GLY A 153 18.93 11.60 4.49
C GLY A 153 19.81 11.29 3.28
N ALA A 154 20.68 10.28 3.43
CA ALA A 154 21.69 9.97 2.46
C ALA A 154 21.15 9.48 1.09
N GLU A 155 19.97 8.86 1.05
CA GLU A 155 19.41 8.28 -0.18
C GLU A 155 18.84 9.35 -1.13
N ALA A 156 18.65 10.59 -0.65
CA ALA A 156 18.24 11.72 -1.47
C ALA A 156 19.18 11.93 -2.68
N ARG A 157 20.48 11.67 -2.49
CA ARG A 157 21.49 11.72 -3.56
C ARG A 157 21.20 10.75 -4.70
N CYS A 158 20.84 9.52 -4.35
CA CYS A 158 20.50 8.46 -5.30
C CYS A 158 19.18 8.81 -6.01
N MET A 159 18.16 9.13 -5.22
CA MET A 159 16.81 9.43 -5.72
C MET A 159 16.75 10.67 -6.61
N THR A 160 17.65 11.65 -6.44
CA THR A 160 17.72 12.84 -7.30
C THR A 160 17.85 12.49 -8.79
N CYS A 161 18.50 11.35 -9.09
CA CYS A 161 18.68 10.86 -10.45
C CYS A 161 17.84 9.62 -10.78
N HIS A 162 17.72 8.67 -9.85
CA HIS A 162 16.96 7.43 -10.02
C HIS A 162 15.44 7.60 -9.76
N GLN A 163 14.88 8.75 -10.14
CA GLN A 163 13.46 9.12 -9.97
C GLN A 163 12.61 9.02 -11.23
N GLY A 164 13.23 8.76 -12.38
CA GLY A 164 12.58 8.92 -13.68
C GLY A 164 12.37 10.40 -14.06
N ARG A 165 11.81 10.61 -15.25
CA ARG A 165 11.64 11.93 -15.89
C ARG A 165 10.22 12.23 -16.34
N ALA A 166 9.33 11.24 -16.29
CA ALA A 166 7.92 11.37 -16.61
C ALA A 166 7.09 10.74 -15.49
N TRP A 167 5.80 11.04 -15.50
CA TRP A 167 4.82 10.53 -14.55
C TRP A 167 3.44 10.53 -15.22
N LYS A 168 2.40 10.00 -14.56
CA LYS A 168 1.02 9.97 -15.09
C LYS A 168 0.59 11.29 -15.75
N GLY A 169 0.83 12.42 -15.09
CA GLY A 169 0.41 13.73 -15.59
C GLY A 169 1.12 14.17 -16.89
N THR A 170 2.35 13.70 -17.14
CA THR A 170 3.03 13.92 -18.43
C THR A 170 2.27 13.26 -19.57
N VAL A 171 1.74 12.06 -19.33
CA VAL A 171 0.92 11.34 -20.32
C VAL A 171 -0.45 11.99 -20.45
N ASP A 172 -1.10 12.35 -19.34
CA ASP A 172 -2.40 13.05 -19.33
C ASP A 172 -2.35 14.34 -20.16
N GLU A 173 -1.29 15.14 -20.01
CA GLU A 173 -1.09 16.38 -20.77
C GLU A 173 -0.95 16.10 -22.27
N ALA A 174 -0.18 15.07 -22.65
CA ALA A 174 0.05 14.73 -24.05
C ALA A 174 -1.22 14.26 -24.76
N VAL A 175 -2.09 13.52 -24.06
CA VAL A 175 -3.31 12.94 -24.66
C VAL A 175 -4.54 13.85 -24.56
N GLN A 176 -4.42 15.00 -23.90
CA GLN A 176 -5.56 15.86 -23.58
C GLN A 176 -6.33 16.30 -24.83
N GLY A 177 -7.63 16.01 -24.85
CA GLY A 177 -8.53 16.45 -25.92
C GLY A 177 -8.45 15.61 -27.20
N ILE A 178 -7.71 14.51 -27.19
CA ILE A 178 -7.64 13.52 -28.26
C ILE A 178 -8.56 12.34 -27.90
N ASP A 179 -9.32 11.84 -28.87
CA ASP A 179 -10.15 10.66 -28.69
C ASP A 179 -9.29 9.41 -28.46
N GLU A 180 -9.70 8.54 -27.53
CA GLU A 180 -8.87 7.45 -26.98
C GLU A 180 -8.28 6.50 -28.04
N ASP A 181 -9.02 6.29 -29.13
CA ASP A 181 -8.66 5.33 -30.19
C ASP A 181 -8.32 6.02 -31.52
N THR A 182 -8.16 7.35 -31.51
CA THR A 182 -7.79 8.12 -32.69
C THR A 182 -6.28 8.31 -32.77
N VAL A 183 -5.69 7.91 -33.90
CA VAL A 183 -4.27 8.17 -34.18
C VAL A 183 -4.04 9.66 -34.35
N SER A 184 -3.04 10.20 -33.66
CA SER A 184 -2.68 11.62 -33.70
C SER A 184 -1.21 11.82 -34.02
N GLU A 185 -0.91 12.76 -34.93
CA GLU A 185 0.46 13.18 -35.25
C GLU A 185 1.12 14.00 -34.12
N ASP A 186 0.32 14.51 -33.18
CA ASP A 186 0.79 15.25 -32.01
C ASP A 186 1.34 14.31 -30.92
N LEU A 187 1.07 13.00 -31.02
CA LEU A 187 1.51 12.01 -30.05
C LEU A 187 2.84 11.37 -30.44
N GLY A 188 3.70 11.21 -29.44
CA GLY A 188 4.94 10.44 -29.53
C GLY A 188 5.16 9.64 -28.25
N PHE A 189 6.03 8.64 -28.34
CA PHE A 189 6.35 7.82 -27.18
C PHE A 189 6.95 8.67 -26.04
N ILE A 190 6.42 8.49 -24.83
CA ILE A 190 6.90 9.13 -23.60
C ILE A 190 7.71 8.10 -22.83
N ASN A 191 8.93 8.46 -22.44
CA ASN A 191 9.81 7.57 -21.70
C ASN A 191 9.92 8.01 -20.23
N ILE A 192 9.68 7.09 -19.28
CA ILE A 192 9.95 7.33 -17.85
C ILE A 192 11.44 7.53 -17.57
N HIS A 193 12.31 7.11 -18.49
CA HIS A 193 13.77 7.11 -18.37
C HIS A 193 14.31 6.01 -17.46
N TYR A 194 15.62 5.80 -17.48
CA TYR A 194 16.27 4.59 -16.95
C TYR A 194 16.40 4.60 -15.43
N PHE A 195 16.37 3.39 -14.85
CA PHE A 195 16.58 3.11 -13.43
C PHE A 195 15.69 3.98 -12.52
N ALA A 196 14.40 4.05 -12.84
CA ALA A 196 13.41 4.88 -12.13
C ALA A 196 12.94 4.25 -10.80
N ALA A 197 13.88 3.65 -10.04
CA ALA A 197 13.60 2.88 -8.84
C ALA A 197 12.83 3.66 -7.77
N ALA A 198 13.06 4.97 -7.63
CA ALA A 198 12.30 5.79 -6.68
C ALA A 198 10.83 5.95 -7.10
N ALA A 199 10.54 6.00 -8.40
CA ALA A 199 9.17 6.07 -8.89
C ALA A 199 8.43 4.74 -8.62
N THR A 200 9.10 3.60 -8.84
CA THR A 200 8.59 2.27 -8.49
C THR A 200 8.34 2.13 -6.99
N LYS A 201 9.35 2.46 -6.16
CA LYS A 201 9.30 2.32 -4.69
C LYS A 201 8.17 3.11 -4.05
N TYR A 202 7.92 4.32 -4.53
CA TYR A 202 6.91 5.20 -3.93
C TYR A 202 5.52 5.04 -4.56
N GLY A 203 5.39 4.26 -5.64
CA GLY A 203 4.11 3.91 -6.26
C GLY A 203 3.20 5.12 -6.47
N THR A 204 1.95 5.00 -5.97
CA THR A 204 0.92 6.03 -6.13
C THR A 204 1.22 7.38 -5.47
N VAL A 205 2.17 7.44 -4.54
CA VAL A 205 2.60 8.72 -3.95
C VAL A 205 3.26 9.60 -5.01
N THR A 206 4.00 9.01 -5.95
CA THR A 206 4.72 9.76 -6.99
C THR A 206 4.07 9.65 -8.36
N LYS A 207 3.21 8.64 -8.56
CA LYS A 207 2.49 8.35 -9.81
C LYS A 207 3.45 8.22 -10.99
N GLY A 208 4.55 7.50 -10.75
CA GLY A 208 5.55 7.22 -11.78
C GLY A 208 4.96 6.50 -12.98
N GLY A 209 4.15 5.46 -12.73
CA GLY A 209 3.34 4.81 -13.75
C GLY A 209 2.09 5.61 -14.13
N TYR A 210 1.49 5.24 -15.25
CA TYR A 210 0.18 5.74 -15.65
C TYR A 210 -0.92 4.96 -14.91
N GLU A 211 -1.50 5.60 -13.92
CA GLU A 211 -2.65 5.07 -13.17
C GLU A 211 -3.96 5.34 -13.93
N TYR A 212 -4.86 4.37 -13.94
CA TYR A 212 -6.16 4.49 -14.58
C TYR A 212 -7.21 5.07 -13.63
N ASP A 213 -8.11 5.90 -14.16
CA ASP A 213 -9.13 6.58 -13.36
C ASP A 213 -10.09 5.58 -12.69
N GLY A 214 -10.42 5.83 -11.42
CA GLY A 214 -11.30 4.97 -10.63
C GLY A 214 -10.62 3.72 -10.03
N LYS A 215 -9.34 3.48 -10.35
CA LYS A 215 -8.53 2.44 -9.73
C LYS A 215 -7.73 2.99 -8.54
N SER A 216 -7.42 2.11 -7.60
CA SER A 216 -6.50 2.37 -6.50
C SER A 216 -5.21 1.60 -6.71
N TYR A 217 -4.10 2.11 -6.19
CA TYR A 217 -2.78 1.57 -6.44
C TYR A 217 -1.96 1.50 -5.15
N ASP A 218 -1.00 0.58 -5.14
CA ASP A 218 -0.03 0.44 -4.07
C ASP A 218 0.80 1.73 -3.91
N ALA A 219 1.04 2.09 -2.65
CA ALA A 219 1.81 3.26 -2.26
C ALA A 219 3.27 2.90 -1.99
N VAL A 220 3.87 3.46 -0.95
CA VAL A 220 5.29 3.24 -0.65
C VAL A 220 5.52 1.80 -0.23
N PHE A 221 6.30 1.07 -1.02
CA PHE A 221 6.82 -0.23 -0.60
C PHE A 221 7.83 -0.02 0.53
N THR A 222 7.48 -0.55 1.70
CA THR A 222 8.30 -0.44 2.90
C THR A 222 8.80 -1.83 3.27
N HIS A 223 10.11 -2.04 3.17
CA HIS A 223 10.74 -3.24 3.68
C HIS A 223 10.82 -3.21 5.22
N VAL A 224 11.27 -4.31 5.84
CA VAL A 224 11.46 -4.38 7.30
C VAL A 224 12.41 -3.28 7.81
N GLU A 225 12.28 -2.92 9.09
CA GLU A 225 13.14 -1.91 9.72
C GLU A 225 14.62 -2.23 9.50
N GLY A 226 15.40 -1.23 9.11
CA GLY A 226 16.80 -1.40 8.74
C GLY A 226 17.07 -1.65 7.26
N TYR A 227 16.03 -1.85 6.43
CA TYR A 227 16.13 -2.08 4.98
C TYR A 227 15.17 -1.19 4.16
N ALA A 228 14.75 -0.05 4.70
CA ALA A 228 13.78 0.85 4.09
C ALA A 228 14.38 1.86 3.10
N THR A 229 15.70 1.98 2.99
CA THR A 229 16.41 2.98 2.19
C THR A 229 17.34 2.35 1.15
N CYS A 230 17.66 3.06 0.07
CA CYS A 230 18.51 2.54 -1.00
C CYS A 230 19.85 2.02 -0.48
N ILE A 231 20.50 2.77 0.42
CA ILE A 231 21.85 2.49 0.93
C ILE A 231 21.90 1.35 1.96
N GLN A 232 20.74 0.89 2.41
CA GLN A 232 20.67 -0.29 3.27
C GLN A 232 20.88 -1.55 2.42
N CYS A 233 20.26 -1.62 1.23
CA CYS A 233 20.42 -2.77 0.33
C CYS A 233 21.59 -2.65 -0.66
N HIS A 234 21.90 -1.44 -1.12
CA HIS A 234 22.96 -1.18 -2.10
C HIS A 234 24.21 -0.62 -1.43
N ASP A 235 25.39 -1.04 -1.89
CA ASP A 235 26.64 -0.39 -1.54
C ASP A 235 26.82 0.89 -2.36
N GLN A 236 26.94 2.03 -1.68
CA GLN A 236 27.05 3.33 -2.34
C GLN A 236 28.35 3.57 -3.10
N HIS A 237 29.37 2.70 -2.99
CA HIS A 237 30.66 2.84 -3.67
C HIS A 237 30.85 1.83 -4.80
N THR A 238 30.48 0.56 -4.60
CA THR A 238 30.53 -0.44 -5.68
C THR A 238 29.29 -0.38 -6.58
N LEU A 239 28.17 0.15 -6.05
CA LEU A 239 26.82 0.12 -6.63
C LEU A 239 26.18 -1.28 -6.67
N GLU A 240 26.87 -2.28 -6.13
CA GLU A 240 26.38 -3.66 -6.05
C GLU A 240 25.39 -3.84 -4.90
N LEU A 241 24.59 -4.89 -4.99
CA LEU A 241 23.71 -5.32 -3.91
C LEU A 241 24.50 -6.04 -2.82
N LYS A 242 24.13 -5.79 -1.56
CA LYS A 242 24.70 -6.50 -0.40
C LYS A 242 24.01 -7.85 -0.20
N VAL A 243 24.24 -8.79 -1.12
CA VAL A 243 23.56 -10.11 -1.16
C VAL A 243 23.62 -10.85 0.18
N ASP A 244 24.74 -10.77 0.90
CA ASP A 244 24.91 -11.39 2.21
C ASP A 244 23.86 -10.92 3.23
N GLU A 245 23.45 -9.64 3.17
CA GLU A 245 22.41 -9.10 4.06
C GLU A 245 21.04 -9.72 3.75
N CYS A 246 20.72 -9.94 2.48
CA CYS A 246 19.46 -10.56 2.02
C CYS A 246 19.34 -12.02 2.50
N SER A 247 20.44 -12.78 2.42
CA SER A 247 20.50 -14.21 2.76
C SER A 247 20.14 -14.53 4.23
N THR A 248 20.14 -13.51 5.10
CA THR A 248 19.74 -13.64 6.50
C THR A 248 18.26 -14.00 6.66
N CYS A 249 17.40 -13.48 5.78
CA CYS A 249 15.95 -13.67 5.86
C CYS A 249 15.38 -14.41 4.64
N HIS A 250 16.00 -14.27 3.47
CA HIS A 250 15.56 -14.91 2.23
C HIS A 250 16.35 -16.20 1.99
N ALA A 251 15.74 -17.32 2.38
CA ALA A 251 16.35 -18.63 2.20
C ALA A 251 16.59 -18.93 0.71
N GLY A 252 17.79 -19.41 0.39
CA GLY A 252 18.17 -19.74 -0.99
C GLY A 252 18.89 -18.62 -1.73
N VAL A 253 18.96 -17.40 -1.17
CA VAL A 253 19.72 -16.29 -1.78
C VAL A 253 21.21 -16.44 -1.51
N SER A 254 22.00 -16.56 -2.59
CA SER A 254 23.46 -16.63 -2.57
C SER A 254 24.14 -15.79 -3.65
N SER A 255 23.39 -15.33 -4.65
CA SER A 255 23.81 -14.39 -5.68
C SER A 255 22.72 -13.35 -5.98
N VAL A 256 23.03 -12.39 -6.86
CA VAL A 256 22.05 -11.38 -7.31
C VAL A 256 20.93 -12.03 -8.12
N GLU A 257 21.24 -13.03 -8.93
CA GLU A 257 20.28 -13.77 -9.75
C GLU A 257 19.26 -14.54 -8.90
N ASP A 258 19.67 -15.02 -7.71
CA ASP A 258 18.76 -15.71 -6.80
C ASP A 258 17.62 -14.79 -6.30
N LEU A 259 17.80 -13.46 -6.33
CA LEU A 259 16.80 -12.50 -5.87
C LEU A 259 15.53 -12.50 -6.72
N GLU A 260 15.62 -12.87 -8.00
CA GLU A 260 14.45 -12.98 -8.89
C GLU A 260 13.50 -14.10 -8.44
N ASN A 261 14.00 -15.08 -7.69
CA ASN A 261 13.24 -16.20 -7.14
C ASN A 261 12.65 -15.90 -5.75
N VAL A 262 12.90 -14.71 -5.19
CA VAL A 262 12.41 -14.37 -3.85
C VAL A 262 10.90 -14.16 -3.90
N ARG A 263 10.20 -14.94 -3.08
CA ARG A 263 8.78 -14.78 -2.74
C ARG A 263 8.61 -14.88 -1.22
N MET A 264 7.68 -14.11 -0.67
CA MET A 264 7.33 -14.14 0.75
C MET A 264 5.82 -14.28 0.92
N ALA A 265 5.39 -14.53 2.15
CA ALA A 265 3.99 -14.65 2.57
C ALA A 265 3.05 -13.50 2.15
N GLY A 266 3.61 -12.32 1.89
CA GLY A 266 2.85 -11.17 1.40
C GLY A 266 2.66 -11.16 -0.11
N SER A 267 2.80 -12.30 -0.79
CA SER A 267 2.65 -12.40 -2.24
C SER A 267 2.38 -13.85 -2.65
N GLU A 268 1.43 -14.51 -2.00
CA GLU A 268 1.09 -15.94 -2.21
C GLU A 268 -0.03 -16.15 -3.25
N VAL A 269 -0.32 -15.14 -4.07
CA VAL A 269 -1.29 -15.23 -5.17
C VAL A 269 -0.58 -15.42 -6.51
N ASP A 270 -1.29 -16.01 -7.47
CA ASP A 270 -0.88 -16.20 -8.87
C ASP A 270 -1.21 -14.92 -9.65
N TYR A 271 -0.26 -13.99 -9.78
CA TYR A 271 -0.57 -12.69 -10.35
C TYR A 271 -0.77 -12.76 -11.86
N ASP A 272 0.04 -13.54 -12.57
CA ASP A 272 -0.04 -13.68 -14.02
C ASP A 272 -1.02 -14.78 -14.51
N GLY A 273 -1.52 -15.62 -13.61
CA GLY A 273 -2.54 -16.63 -13.91
C GLY A 273 -2.00 -17.84 -14.67
N ASP A 274 -0.72 -18.18 -14.53
CA ASP A 274 -0.12 -19.37 -15.15
C ASP A 274 -0.22 -20.65 -14.29
N GLY A 275 -0.66 -20.50 -13.03
CA GLY A 275 -0.83 -21.56 -12.05
C GLY A 275 0.38 -21.81 -11.14
N ASP A 276 1.46 -21.03 -11.25
CA ASP A 276 2.68 -21.15 -10.44
C ASP A 276 2.79 -20.07 -9.35
N ILE A 277 2.30 -20.40 -8.15
CA ILE A 277 2.46 -19.54 -6.97
C ILE A 277 3.82 -19.70 -6.26
N THR A 278 4.77 -20.44 -6.86
CA THR A 278 6.07 -20.76 -6.23
C THR A 278 7.25 -19.98 -6.81
N GLU A 279 7.12 -19.47 -8.03
CA GLU A 279 8.12 -18.61 -8.66
C GLU A 279 8.21 -17.23 -7.99
N GLY A 280 9.32 -16.51 -8.16
CA GLY A 280 9.46 -15.17 -7.57
C GLY A 280 8.68 -14.08 -8.31
N ILE A 281 8.50 -12.93 -7.66
CA ILE A 281 7.72 -11.79 -8.21
C ILE A 281 8.32 -11.24 -9.52
N SER A 282 9.58 -11.52 -9.80
CA SER A 282 10.19 -11.17 -11.09
C SER A 282 9.50 -11.87 -12.26
N PHE A 283 9.14 -13.15 -12.10
CA PHE A 283 8.55 -13.96 -13.16
C PHE A 283 7.06 -13.64 -13.36
N GLU A 284 6.33 -13.40 -12.27
CA GLU A 284 4.98 -12.82 -12.31
C GLU A 284 4.90 -11.52 -13.13
N ILE A 285 5.87 -10.62 -12.94
CA ILE A 285 5.97 -9.39 -13.73
C ILE A 285 6.29 -9.70 -15.21
N GLN A 286 7.14 -10.69 -15.49
CA GLN A 286 7.47 -11.11 -16.86
C GLN A 286 6.24 -11.66 -17.58
N GLY A 287 5.47 -12.56 -16.98
CA GLY A 287 4.26 -13.09 -17.60
C GLY A 287 3.21 -12.00 -17.86
N LEU A 288 3.07 -11.03 -16.95
CA LEU A 288 2.22 -9.86 -17.16
C LEU A 288 2.75 -8.91 -18.25
N GLN A 289 4.07 -8.75 -18.37
CA GLN A 289 4.70 -8.01 -19.48
C GLN A 289 4.37 -8.68 -20.82
N GLU A 290 4.45 -10.00 -20.91
CA GLU A 290 4.10 -10.76 -22.12
C GLU A 290 2.63 -10.54 -22.53
N LYS A 291 1.70 -10.61 -21.57
CA LYS A 291 0.28 -10.33 -21.83
C LYS A 291 0.03 -8.90 -22.29
N LEU A 292 0.63 -7.91 -21.62
CA LEU A 292 0.49 -6.51 -22.02
C LEU A 292 1.08 -6.26 -23.40
N TYR A 293 2.25 -6.82 -23.70
CA TYR A 293 2.88 -6.67 -25.02
C TYR A 293 2.01 -7.28 -26.13
N ALA A 294 1.44 -8.47 -25.90
CA ALA A 294 0.49 -9.08 -26.82
C ALA A 294 -0.75 -8.18 -27.05
N ALA A 295 -1.28 -7.56 -25.99
CA ALA A 295 -2.39 -6.62 -26.09
C ALA A 295 -2.01 -5.36 -26.88
N ILE A 296 -0.82 -4.81 -26.65
CA ILE A 296 -0.24 -3.67 -27.38
C ILE A 296 -0.16 -3.99 -28.88
N GLN A 297 0.36 -5.16 -29.25
CA GLN A 297 0.49 -5.59 -30.65
C GLN A 297 -0.87 -5.79 -31.32
N ALA A 298 -1.80 -6.43 -30.63
CA ALA A 298 -3.16 -6.64 -31.13
C ALA A 298 -3.91 -5.31 -31.33
N TYR A 299 -3.79 -4.39 -30.38
CA TYR A 299 -4.39 -3.06 -30.46
C TYR A 299 -3.78 -2.23 -31.59
N ALA A 300 -2.45 -2.14 -31.65
CA ALA A 300 -1.76 -1.36 -32.67
C ALA A 300 -2.13 -1.82 -34.09
N SER A 301 -2.17 -3.14 -34.31
CA SER A 301 -2.54 -3.72 -35.61
C SER A 301 -4.01 -3.49 -35.98
N SER A 302 -4.94 -3.62 -35.02
CA SER A 302 -6.38 -3.63 -35.30
C SER A 302 -7.09 -2.28 -35.15
N LYS A 303 -6.62 -1.42 -34.23
CA LYS A 303 -7.21 -0.11 -33.92
C LYS A 303 -6.38 1.03 -34.48
N ALA A 304 -5.08 1.07 -34.16
CA ALA A 304 -4.19 2.10 -34.72
C ALA A 304 -3.85 1.86 -36.20
N GLY A 305 -4.05 0.63 -36.69
CA GLY A 305 -3.85 0.24 -38.08
C GLY A 305 -2.38 0.10 -38.50
N THR A 306 -1.44 0.10 -37.56
CA THR A 306 -0.01 -0.05 -37.81
C THR A 306 0.57 -1.04 -36.79
N PRO A 307 1.12 -2.18 -37.22
CA PRO A 307 1.80 -3.11 -36.31
C PRO A 307 2.99 -2.47 -35.59
N ILE A 308 3.24 -2.89 -34.36
CA ILE A 308 4.24 -2.32 -33.44
C ILE A 308 5.16 -3.41 -32.88
N VAL A 309 6.44 -3.10 -32.73
CA VAL A 309 7.43 -3.93 -32.03
C VAL A 309 8.23 -3.11 -31.03
N TYR A 310 8.69 -3.77 -29.97
CA TYR A 310 9.54 -3.19 -28.92
C TYR A 310 10.99 -3.67 -29.01
N ALA A 311 11.95 -2.77 -28.85
CA ALA A 311 13.37 -3.07 -28.72
C ALA A 311 14.00 -2.28 -27.56
N ALA A 312 14.33 -2.97 -26.46
CA ALA A 312 14.81 -2.38 -25.21
C ALA A 312 16.08 -1.51 -25.37
N GLU A 313 16.95 -1.90 -26.31
CA GLU A 313 18.28 -1.32 -26.54
C GLU A 313 18.32 -0.29 -27.67
N SER A 314 17.20 -0.04 -28.36
CA SER A 314 17.17 0.84 -29.54
C SER A 314 16.21 2.00 -29.33
N TYR A 315 16.69 3.24 -29.43
CA TYR A 315 15.83 4.42 -29.30
C TYR A 315 14.99 4.65 -30.58
N PRO A 316 13.66 4.91 -30.50
CA PRO A 316 12.86 5.26 -29.31
C PRO A 316 12.03 4.09 -28.74
N TYR A 317 12.59 2.88 -28.75
CA TYR A 317 12.09 1.61 -28.22
C TYR A 317 10.91 0.99 -28.96
N PHE A 318 9.99 1.80 -29.48
CA PHE A 318 8.87 1.31 -30.26
C PHE A 318 9.05 1.64 -31.75
N PHE A 319 8.93 0.62 -32.59
CA PHE A 319 9.13 0.68 -34.03
C PHE A 319 7.95 0.08 -34.77
N VAL A 320 7.82 0.42 -36.05
CA VAL A 320 6.83 -0.25 -36.93
C VAL A 320 7.31 -1.67 -37.20
N ASP A 321 6.46 -2.64 -36.93
CA ASP A 321 6.68 -4.03 -37.34
C ASP A 321 6.31 -4.15 -38.82
N THR A 322 7.32 -4.07 -39.68
CA THR A 322 7.15 -3.97 -41.14
C THR A 322 6.81 -5.31 -41.77
N ASN A 323 7.18 -6.41 -41.10
CA ASN A 323 6.98 -7.76 -41.59
C ASN A 323 5.80 -8.49 -40.88
N ALA A 324 5.26 -7.88 -39.82
CA ALA A 324 4.15 -8.34 -38.98
C ALA A 324 4.44 -9.68 -38.27
N ASN A 325 5.67 -9.91 -37.81
CA ASN A 325 6.06 -11.11 -37.08
C ASN A 325 6.03 -10.94 -35.55
N GLY A 326 5.88 -9.71 -35.05
CA GLY A 326 5.82 -9.39 -33.62
C GLY A 326 7.17 -9.27 -32.92
N ASP A 327 8.28 -9.39 -33.64
CA ASP A 327 9.64 -9.29 -33.11
C ASP A 327 10.37 -8.10 -33.71
N ALA A 328 11.12 -7.33 -32.90
CA ALA A 328 11.98 -6.29 -33.41
C ALA A 328 13.25 -6.91 -34.04
N ASP A 329 13.19 -7.28 -35.32
CA ASP A 329 14.29 -7.92 -36.03
C ASP A 329 14.82 -7.13 -37.24
N GLY A 330 15.96 -7.59 -37.78
CA GLY A 330 16.56 -7.01 -38.97
C GLY A 330 16.93 -5.52 -38.84
N GLU A 331 16.44 -4.71 -39.78
CA GLU A 331 16.65 -3.25 -39.84
C GLU A 331 15.50 -2.45 -39.17
N GLU A 332 14.54 -3.12 -38.51
CA GLU A 332 13.34 -2.47 -37.96
C GLU A 332 13.62 -1.61 -36.72
N ALA A 333 14.59 -2.02 -35.90
CA ALA A 333 15.06 -1.30 -34.71
C ALA A 333 15.97 -0.10 -35.08
N SER A 334 15.47 0.77 -35.94
CA SER A 334 16.16 1.94 -36.47
C SER A 334 15.31 3.19 -36.28
N TYR A 335 15.93 4.31 -35.90
CA TYR A 335 15.23 5.57 -35.67
C TYR A 335 14.36 6.02 -36.86
N GLY A 336 14.76 5.67 -38.09
CA GLY A 336 13.98 5.93 -39.30
C GLY A 336 12.64 5.21 -39.36
N ASN A 337 12.51 4.08 -38.64
CA ASN A 337 11.34 3.22 -38.57
C ASN A 337 10.58 3.36 -37.22
N LYS A 338 10.82 4.43 -36.47
CA LYS A 338 10.11 4.69 -35.20
C LYS A 338 8.59 4.62 -35.36
N TYR A 339 7.91 4.10 -34.36
CA TYR A 339 6.46 4.04 -34.34
C TYR A 339 5.86 5.44 -34.17
N ALA A 340 4.89 5.79 -35.02
CA ALA A 340 4.25 7.11 -35.04
C ALA A 340 2.72 7.08 -34.99
N SER A 341 2.11 5.90 -35.13
CA SER A 341 0.65 5.73 -35.14
C SER A 341 0.09 5.61 -33.72
N TRP A 342 0.41 6.59 -32.86
CA TRP A 342 0.00 6.59 -31.46
C TRP A 342 -1.45 7.06 -31.30
N THR A 343 -2.21 6.32 -30.49
CA THR A 343 -3.49 6.77 -29.90
C THR A 343 -3.25 7.07 -28.40
N PRO A 344 -4.10 7.86 -27.74
CA PRO A 344 -4.04 8.02 -26.28
C PRO A 344 -3.99 6.69 -25.53
N ARG A 345 -4.86 5.74 -25.88
CA ARG A 345 -4.94 4.43 -25.21
C ARG A 345 -3.64 3.63 -25.35
N LEU A 346 -3.10 3.58 -26.56
CA LEU A 346 -1.86 2.86 -26.84
C LEU A 346 -0.66 3.51 -26.14
N LEU A 347 -0.61 4.85 -26.07
CA LEU A 347 0.47 5.56 -25.39
C LEU A 347 0.50 5.28 -23.89
N LYS A 348 -0.67 5.24 -23.23
CA LYS A 348 -0.80 4.91 -21.80
C LYS A 348 -0.27 3.50 -21.50
N ALA A 349 -0.69 2.51 -22.29
CA ALA A 349 -0.25 1.13 -22.14
C ALA A 349 1.25 0.95 -22.44
N ALA A 350 1.74 1.54 -23.53
CA ALA A 350 3.16 1.49 -23.89
C ALA A 350 4.06 2.20 -22.86
N TYR A 351 3.56 3.27 -22.25
CA TYR A 351 4.24 3.94 -21.13
C TYR A 351 4.41 2.98 -19.95
N ASN A 352 3.34 2.32 -19.50
CA ASN A 352 3.42 1.36 -18.39
C ASN A 352 4.28 0.13 -18.71
N TYR A 353 4.26 -0.36 -19.95
CA TYR A 353 5.17 -1.41 -20.40
C TYR A 353 6.64 -0.98 -20.27
N GLN A 354 6.96 0.26 -20.63
CA GLN A 354 8.30 0.79 -20.43
C GLN A 354 8.64 0.97 -18.94
N VAL A 355 7.69 1.40 -18.11
CA VAL A 355 7.87 1.57 -16.66
C VAL A 355 8.28 0.26 -16.00
N SER A 356 7.63 -0.86 -16.35
CA SER A 356 7.97 -2.17 -15.79
C SER A 356 9.35 -2.68 -16.17
N ILE A 357 9.92 -2.21 -17.28
CA ILE A 357 11.23 -2.64 -17.80
C ILE A 357 12.37 -1.75 -17.33
N LYS A 358 12.14 -0.44 -17.18
CA LYS A 358 13.21 0.53 -16.91
C LYS A 358 13.63 0.62 -15.44
N ASP A 359 13.07 -0.21 -14.57
CA ASP A 359 13.62 -0.54 -13.26
C ASP A 359 13.92 -2.04 -13.17
N PRO A 360 15.17 -2.49 -13.37
CA PRO A 360 15.52 -3.91 -13.28
C PRO A 360 15.26 -4.53 -11.90
N GLY A 361 15.17 -3.71 -10.84
CA GLY A 361 14.84 -4.16 -9.49
C GLY A 361 13.35 -4.01 -9.16
N ALA A 362 12.47 -3.81 -10.16
CA ALA A 362 11.06 -3.52 -9.95
C ALA A 362 10.36 -4.52 -9.02
N TYR A 363 10.68 -5.81 -9.13
CA TYR A 363 10.15 -6.88 -8.29
C TYR A 363 10.47 -6.70 -6.80
N ALA A 364 11.58 -6.04 -6.46
CA ALA A 364 12.01 -5.77 -5.08
C ALA A 364 11.74 -4.33 -4.62
N HIS A 365 11.63 -3.38 -5.55
CA HIS A 365 11.37 -1.97 -5.21
C HIS A 365 9.90 -1.67 -5.00
N GLY A 366 8.98 -2.34 -5.73
CA GLY A 366 7.55 -2.05 -5.68
C GLY A 366 6.75 -2.94 -6.62
N GLY A 367 7.06 -4.23 -6.67
CA GLY A 367 6.57 -5.16 -7.70
C GLY A 367 5.05 -5.17 -7.83
N LYS A 368 4.32 -5.05 -6.72
CA LYS A 368 2.85 -4.99 -6.70
C LYS A 368 2.28 -3.79 -7.45
N TYR A 369 2.88 -2.61 -7.28
CA TYR A 369 2.49 -1.43 -8.05
C TYR A 369 2.68 -1.66 -9.55
N ILE A 370 3.78 -2.32 -9.95
CA ILE A 370 4.04 -2.66 -11.35
C ILE A 370 3.03 -3.68 -11.89
N ILE A 371 2.71 -4.71 -11.12
CA ILE A 371 1.68 -5.71 -11.43
C ILE A 371 0.34 -5.03 -11.71
N GLU A 372 -0.11 -4.14 -10.83
CA GLU A 372 -1.37 -3.40 -10.99
C GLU A 372 -1.39 -2.56 -12.28
N LEU A 373 -0.28 -1.89 -12.61
CA LEU A 373 -0.16 -1.10 -13.84
C LEU A 373 -0.24 -1.98 -15.09
N LEU A 374 0.42 -3.14 -15.09
CA LEU A 374 0.43 -4.06 -16.23
C LEU A 374 -0.96 -4.65 -16.50
N ILE A 375 -1.65 -5.06 -15.43
CA ILE A 375 -3.01 -5.60 -15.50
C ILE A 375 -3.98 -4.54 -16.01
N ASP A 376 -4.02 -3.36 -15.38
CA ASP A 376 -4.97 -2.31 -15.78
C ASP A 376 -4.69 -1.80 -17.20
N SER A 377 -3.43 -1.77 -17.65
CA SER A 377 -3.09 -1.42 -19.04
C SER A 377 -3.61 -2.47 -20.03
N THR A 378 -3.54 -3.75 -19.65
CA THR A 378 -4.04 -4.85 -20.48
C THR A 378 -5.56 -4.82 -20.56
N ASP A 379 -6.25 -4.59 -19.44
CA ASP A 379 -7.70 -4.42 -19.36
C ASP A 379 -8.19 -3.23 -20.21
N ASP A 380 -7.49 -2.10 -20.15
CA ASP A 380 -7.82 -0.91 -20.93
C ASP A 380 -7.75 -1.18 -22.44
N LEU A 381 -6.72 -1.87 -22.92
CA LEU A 381 -6.64 -2.31 -24.33
C LEU A 381 -7.72 -3.35 -24.67
N ASN A 382 -7.91 -4.35 -23.81
CA ASN A 382 -8.89 -5.42 -23.98
C ASN A 382 -10.32 -4.91 -24.13
N SER A 383 -10.66 -3.79 -23.48
CA SER A 383 -12.00 -3.19 -23.52
C SER A 383 -12.52 -2.87 -24.93
N VAL A 384 -11.62 -2.73 -25.92
CA VAL A 384 -11.98 -2.40 -27.31
C VAL A 384 -11.53 -3.45 -28.34
N LEU A 385 -10.77 -4.47 -27.93
CA LEU A 385 -10.34 -5.55 -28.81
C LEU A 385 -11.51 -6.49 -29.13
N SER A 386 -11.59 -6.96 -30.38
CA SER A 386 -12.58 -7.98 -30.76
C SER A 386 -12.26 -9.36 -30.20
N SER A 387 -10.98 -9.60 -29.94
CA SER A 387 -10.43 -10.82 -29.35
C SER A 387 -9.48 -10.42 -28.22
N PRO A 388 -9.98 -10.22 -26.99
CA PRO A 388 -9.17 -9.83 -25.85
C PRO A 388 -8.09 -10.87 -25.50
N ILE A 389 -6.99 -10.39 -24.91
CA ILE A 389 -6.01 -11.24 -24.21
C ILE A 389 -6.69 -11.84 -22.98
N ALA A 390 -6.44 -13.12 -22.70
CA ALA A 390 -7.04 -13.81 -21.56
C ALA A 390 -6.48 -13.27 -20.23
N MET A 391 -7.38 -12.87 -19.34
CA MET A 391 -7.09 -12.29 -18.01
C MET A 391 -7.93 -12.95 -16.90
N THR A 392 -8.58 -14.09 -17.17
CA THR A 392 -9.54 -14.71 -16.23
C THR A 392 -8.91 -15.24 -14.95
N ASP A 393 -7.64 -15.65 -15.02
CA ASP A 393 -6.93 -16.32 -13.93
C ASP A 393 -5.87 -15.39 -13.29
N VAL A 394 -5.77 -14.15 -13.78
CA VAL A 394 -4.85 -13.11 -13.29
C VAL A 394 -5.37 -12.50 -11.99
N HIS A 395 -4.50 -12.34 -10.99
CA HIS A 395 -4.83 -11.69 -9.73
C HIS A 395 -4.20 -10.30 -9.65
N ARG A 396 -5.04 -9.25 -9.53
CA ARG A 396 -4.57 -7.86 -9.40
C ARG A 396 -4.24 -7.47 -7.96
N ILE A 397 -5.08 -7.91 -7.03
CA ILE A 397 -5.02 -7.50 -5.63
C ILE A 397 -4.21 -8.52 -4.85
N ASP A 398 -3.41 -8.00 -3.93
CA ASP A 398 -2.55 -8.81 -3.10
C ASP A 398 -3.31 -9.54 -1.98
N ALA A 399 -2.66 -10.54 -1.38
CA ALA A 399 -3.24 -11.41 -0.38
C ALA A 399 -3.62 -10.65 0.90
N GLY A 400 -4.91 -10.66 1.25
CA GLY A 400 -5.45 -10.28 2.56
C GLY A 400 -4.83 -9.04 3.20
N HIS A 401 -4.06 -9.24 4.28
CA HIS A 401 -3.47 -8.16 5.08
C HIS A 401 -2.44 -7.30 4.33
N PHE A 402 -1.97 -7.75 3.17
CA PHE A 402 -0.94 -7.08 2.38
C PHE A 402 -1.49 -6.27 1.20
N ALA A 403 -2.82 -6.31 0.98
CA ALA A 403 -3.56 -5.58 -0.06
C ALA A 403 -3.51 -4.04 0.13
N GLY A 404 -2.35 -3.44 -0.13
CA GLY A 404 -2.06 -2.03 0.14
C GLY A 404 -2.92 -1.04 -0.64
N SER A 405 -3.37 -1.41 -1.84
CA SER A 405 -4.26 -0.61 -2.68
C SER A 405 -5.72 -0.62 -2.22
N GLU A 406 -6.09 -1.48 -1.28
CA GLU A 406 -7.47 -1.58 -0.81
C GLU A 406 -7.88 -0.46 0.16
N ALA A 407 -9.19 -0.23 0.24
CA ALA A 407 -9.78 0.82 1.08
C ALA A 407 -9.41 0.68 2.56
N ALA A 408 -9.06 -0.52 3.01
CA ALA A 408 -8.57 -0.79 4.35
C ALA A 408 -7.27 -0.03 4.69
N PHE A 409 -6.50 0.43 3.70
CA PHE A 409 -5.26 1.20 3.91
C PHE A 409 -5.27 2.55 3.21
N ARG A 410 -6.06 2.73 2.15
CA ARG A 410 -6.12 3.96 1.35
C ARG A 410 -7.14 5.00 1.83
N HIS A 411 -8.02 4.63 2.77
CA HIS A 411 -9.04 5.54 3.30
C HIS A 411 -8.46 6.87 3.82
N TRP A 412 -7.25 6.85 4.40
CA TRP A 412 -6.61 7.98 5.05
C TRP A 412 -5.59 8.72 4.18
N ASP A 413 -5.45 8.39 2.90
CA ASP A 413 -4.42 9.00 2.04
C ASP A 413 -4.51 10.53 1.99
N LYS A 414 -5.74 11.07 2.01
CA LYS A 414 -5.97 12.52 2.06
C LYS A 414 -5.67 13.16 3.42
N ASP A 415 -5.76 12.37 4.49
CA ASP A 415 -5.49 12.82 5.85
C ASP A 415 -3.98 12.79 6.16
N GLY A 416 -3.22 11.96 5.43
CA GLY A 416 -1.77 11.81 5.58
C GLY A 416 -1.33 10.92 6.74
N GLU A 417 -2.28 10.47 7.57
CA GLU A 417 -2.05 9.56 8.69
C GLU A 417 -3.31 8.77 9.04
N VAL A 418 -3.14 7.56 9.57
CA VAL A 418 -4.23 6.76 10.10
C VAL A 418 -4.59 7.26 11.49
N ALA A 419 -5.83 7.73 11.67
CA ALA A 419 -6.29 8.30 12.93
C ALA A 419 -6.16 7.32 14.11
N ALA A 420 -5.96 7.85 15.32
CA ALA A 420 -5.72 7.07 16.53
C ALA A 420 -6.75 5.97 16.83
N SER A 421 -8.03 6.18 16.49
CA SER A 421 -9.07 5.17 16.72
C SER A 421 -9.03 3.99 15.73
N CYS A 422 -8.27 4.11 14.66
CA CYS A 422 -8.20 3.16 13.55
C CYS A 422 -6.79 2.55 13.39
N SER A 423 -5.77 3.26 13.85
CA SER A 423 -4.36 2.93 13.63
C SER A 423 -3.97 1.54 14.12
N LYS A 424 -4.56 1.04 15.21
CA LYS A 424 -4.28 -0.31 15.73
C LYS A 424 -4.38 -1.40 14.65
N CYS A 425 -5.32 -1.28 13.72
CA CYS A 425 -5.60 -2.35 12.75
C CYS A 425 -5.37 -1.95 11.30
N HIS A 426 -5.25 -0.65 11.01
CA HIS A 426 -5.11 -0.13 9.65
C HIS A 426 -3.74 0.54 9.42
N SER A 427 -2.76 0.29 10.28
CA SER A 427 -1.37 0.73 10.08
C SER A 427 -0.39 -0.34 10.51
N ALA A 428 0.78 -0.41 9.87
CA ALA A 428 1.83 -1.38 10.17
C ALA A 428 2.40 -1.26 11.61
N THR A 429 2.36 -0.08 12.21
CA THR A 429 2.98 0.20 13.51
C THR A 429 1.98 0.34 14.65
N GLY A 430 0.68 0.42 14.36
CA GLY A 430 -0.35 0.67 15.37
C GLY A 430 -0.55 -0.48 16.35
N LEU A 431 -0.54 -1.74 15.88
CA LEU A 431 -0.65 -2.90 16.77
C LEU A 431 0.59 -3.07 17.66
N PRO A 432 1.83 -3.01 17.14
CA PRO A 432 3.04 -2.99 17.97
C PRO A 432 3.03 -1.88 19.04
N LEU A 433 2.63 -0.66 18.66
CA LEU A 433 2.50 0.44 19.62
C LEU A 433 1.48 0.11 20.70
N PHE A 434 0.33 -0.43 20.32
CA PHE A 434 -0.72 -0.79 21.28
C PHE A 434 -0.23 -1.85 22.28
N PHE A 435 0.53 -2.87 21.85
CA PHE A 435 1.09 -3.85 22.78
C PHE A 435 2.14 -3.26 23.70
N LYS A 436 2.96 -2.35 23.20
CA LYS A 436 4.03 -1.74 23.98
C LYS A 436 3.51 -0.73 25.00
N GLU A 437 2.58 0.14 24.60
CA GLU A 437 2.19 1.32 25.37
C GLU A 437 0.75 1.24 25.91
N GLY A 438 -0.06 0.27 25.46
CA GLY A 438 -1.46 0.10 25.87
C GLY A 438 -2.41 1.19 25.36
N VAL A 439 -1.97 2.01 24.42
CA VAL A 439 -2.71 3.13 23.85
C VAL A 439 -2.65 3.12 22.33
N THR A 440 -3.59 3.82 21.70
CA THR A 440 -3.56 4.08 20.26
C THR A 440 -3.39 5.58 20.01
N ILE A 441 -2.51 5.95 19.09
CA ILE A 441 -2.30 7.32 18.61
C ILE A 441 -2.30 7.30 17.07
N ALA A 442 -2.35 8.47 16.42
CA ALA A 442 -2.26 8.52 14.97
C ALA A 442 -0.94 7.89 14.50
N GLN A 443 -0.97 7.13 13.40
CA GLN A 443 0.18 6.43 12.86
C GLN A 443 0.38 6.78 11.38
N PRO A 444 1.61 6.68 10.86
CA PRO A 444 1.85 6.84 9.43
C PRO A 444 1.00 5.91 8.59
N LEU A 445 0.71 6.34 7.35
CA LEU A 445 0.11 5.47 6.34
C LEU A 445 1.05 4.28 6.05
N SER A 446 0.48 3.12 5.79
CA SER A 446 1.23 1.93 5.38
C SER A 446 0.62 1.31 4.12
N ASN A 447 1.42 0.54 3.38
CA ASN A 447 0.97 -0.17 2.20
C ASN A 447 0.65 -1.62 2.57
N GLY A 448 -0.49 -1.83 3.23
CA GLY A 448 -0.79 -3.08 3.92
C GLY A 448 -0.21 -3.14 5.33
N LEU A 449 -0.32 -4.30 5.97
CA LEU A 449 0.40 -4.64 7.20
C LEU A 449 1.80 -5.17 6.87
N LEU A 450 2.76 -4.90 7.75
CA LEU A 450 4.10 -5.51 7.69
C LEU A 450 4.15 -6.79 8.51
N CYS A 451 5.11 -7.67 8.23
CA CYS A 451 5.38 -8.85 9.07
C CYS A 451 5.55 -8.46 10.54
N SER A 452 6.24 -7.35 10.81
CA SER A 452 6.47 -6.80 12.15
C SER A 452 5.21 -6.31 12.88
N THR A 453 4.07 -6.24 12.19
CA THR A 453 2.78 -5.93 12.82
C THR A 453 2.39 -7.04 13.79
N CYS A 454 2.61 -8.29 13.39
CA CYS A 454 2.20 -9.48 14.13
C CYS A 454 3.39 -10.25 14.72
N HIS A 455 4.57 -10.11 14.10
CA HIS A 455 5.80 -10.75 14.54
C HIS A 455 6.66 -9.78 15.36
N SER A 456 7.08 -10.23 16.54
CA SER A 456 7.95 -9.50 17.46
C SER A 456 9.43 -9.68 17.14
N ASP A 457 9.80 -10.74 16.41
CA ASP A 457 11.13 -11.00 15.88
C ASP A 457 11.01 -11.61 14.48
N LEU A 458 11.62 -10.98 13.47
CA LEU A 458 11.56 -11.43 12.08
C LEU A 458 12.68 -12.41 11.68
N SER A 459 13.67 -12.62 12.55
CA SER A 459 14.71 -13.63 12.35
C SER A 459 14.23 -15.03 12.78
N THR A 460 13.36 -15.08 13.79
CA THR A 460 12.74 -16.31 14.30
C THR A 460 11.27 -16.44 13.91
N PHE A 461 10.67 -15.35 13.40
CA PHE A 461 9.23 -15.21 13.18
C PHE A 461 8.41 -15.41 14.47
N ASP A 462 8.95 -15.07 15.62
CA ASP A 462 8.19 -15.06 16.87
C ASP A 462 7.07 -14.02 16.81
N ARG A 463 5.91 -14.34 17.40
CA ARG A 463 4.73 -13.45 17.43
C ARG A 463 4.69 -12.64 18.72
N TYR A 464 3.91 -11.57 18.73
CA TYR A 464 3.55 -10.94 19.99
C TYR A 464 2.70 -11.90 20.84
N GLU A 465 2.97 -11.94 22.15
CA GLU A 465 2.21 -12.74 23.09
C GLU A 465 1.02 -11.96 23.64
N VAL A 466 -0.19 -12.47 23.41
CA VAL A 466 -1.46 -11.88 23.79
C VAL A 466 -2.22 -12.86 24.66
N ALA A 467 -2.20 -12.63 25.97
CA ALA A 467 -2.84 -13.52 26.94
C ALA A 467 -4.39 -13.45 26.90
N SER A 468 -4.96 -12.31 26.51
CA SER A 468 -6.42 -12.11 26.49
C SER A 468 -6.79 -10.81 25.79
N VAL A 469 -8.01 -10.72 25.28
CA VAL A 469 -8.55 -9.54 24.58
C VAL A 469 -9.69 -8.92 25.38
N THR A 470 -9.76 -7.59 25.42
CA THR A 470 -10.88 -6.85 26.03
C THR A 470 -11.84 -6.39 24.94
N PHE A 471 -13.03 -6.99 24.92
CA PHE A 471 -14.08 -6.69 23.96
C PHE A 471 -14.82 -5.39 24.29
N PRO A 472 -15.54 -4.78 23.33
CA PRO A 472 -16.32 -3.55 23.57
C PRO A 472 -17.36 -3.67 24.69
N SER A 473 -17.83 -4.89 25.01
CA SER A 473 -18.71 -5.17 26.13
C SER A 473 -18.04 -5.04 27.51
N GLY A 474 -16.71 -4.92 27.55
CA GLY A 474 -15.88 -4.99 28.76
C GLY A 474 -15.50 -6.41 29.15
N ALA A 475 -15.96 -7.44 28.42
CA ALA A 475 -15.55 -8.81 28.63
C ALA A 475 -14.05 -8.97 28.32
N LYS A 476 -13.33 -9.66 29.22
CA LYS A 476 -11.92 -10.02 29.02
C LYS A 476 -11.85 -11.51 28.74
N ILE A 477 -11.56 -11.87 27.51
CA ILE A 477 -11.59 -13.25 27.01
C ILE A 477 -10.17 -13.73 26.75
N ASP A 478 -9.83 -14.89 27.30
CA ASP A 478 -8.65 -15.67 26.94
C ASP A 478 -9.14 -16.91 26.18
N SER A 479 -8.79 -17.00 24.89
CA SER A 479 -9.15 -18.15 24.06
C SER A 479 -8.31 -19.41 24.34
N GLY A 480 -7.25 -19.30 25.15
CA GLY A 480 -6.23 -20.34 25.29
C GLY A 480 -5.31 -20.48 24.07
N SER A 481 -5.43 -19.60 23.07
CA SER A 481 -4.60 -19.58 21.86
C SER A 481 -4.04 -18.19 21.62
N ASN A 482 -2.71 -18.06 21.58
CA ASN A 482 -2.06 -16.79 21.28
C ASN A 482 -2.49 -16.24 19.92
N ASN A 483 -2.57 -17.09 18.89
CA ASN A 483 -2.95 -16.67 17.54
C ASN A 483 -4.37 -16.09 17.50
N MET A 484 -5.31 -16.75 18.17
CA MET A 484 -6.68 -16.29 18.20
C MET A 484 -6.79 -14.96 18.96
N ASN A 485 -6.10 -14.83 20.10
CA ASN A 485 -6.04 -13.58 20.84
C ASN A 485 -5.39 -12.44 20.03
N LEU A 486 -4.36 -12.74 19.24
CA LEU A 486 -3.72 -11.78 18.33
C LEU A 486 -4.71 -11.29 17.27
N CYS A 487 -5.37 -12.20 16.54
CA CYS A 487 -6.37 -11.86 15.53
C CYS A 487 -7.55 -11.06 16.12
N MET A 488 -8.09 -11.52 17.25
CA MET A 488 -9.23 -10.86 17.90
C MET A 488 -8.90 -9.47 18.42
N THR A 489 -7.63 -9.12 18.62
CA THR A 489 -7.25 -7.74 18.98
C THR A 489 -7.74 -6.73 17.94
N CYS A 490 -7.87 -7.14 16.67
CA CYS A 490 -8.47 -6.34 15.60
C CYS A 490 -9.87 -6.80 15.20
N HIS A 491 -10.13 -8.11 15.14
CA HIS A 491 -11.40 -8.70 14.70
C HIS A 491 -12.45 -8.87 15.82
N GLN A 492 -12.40 -8.02 16.86
CA GLN A 492 -13.35 -8.03 17.99
C GLN A 492 -14.60 -7.17 17.77
N GLY A 493 -14.66 -6.42 16.66
CA GLY A 493 -15.66 -5.36 16.48
C GLY A 493 -15.40 -4.13 17.39
N ARG A 494 -16.19 -3.09 17.17
CA ARG A 494 -16.06 -1.78 17.84
C ARG A 494 -17.17 -1.46 18.82
N GLU A 495 -18.31 -2.14 18.69
CA GLU A 495 -19.50 -1.91 19.49
C GLU A 495 -20.06 -3.24 20.02
N SER A 496 -20.98 -3.16 20.97
CA SER A 496 -21.58 -4.32 21.65
C SER A 496 -22.99 -4.00 22.14
N THR A 497 -23.67 -4.98 22.73
CA THR A 497 -24.89 -4.76 23.53
C THR A 497 -24.73 -3.58 24.51
N VAL A 498 -23.59 -3.50 25.21
CA VAL A 498 -23.32 -2.45 26.21
C VAL A 498 -23.26 -1.05 25.56
N SER A 499 -22.68 -0.95 24.37
CA SER A 499 -22.62 0.32 23.63
C SER A 499 -24.00 0.81 23.23
N VAL A 500 -24.84 -0.09 22.71
CA VAL A 500 -26.21 0.20 22.28
C VAL A 500 -27.07 0.61 23.47
N ASP A 501 -27.03 -0.13 24.57
CA ASP A 501 -27.78 0.21 25.80
C ASP A 501 -27.33 1.56 26.37
N LYS A 502 -26.02 1.86 26.36
CA LYS A 502 -25.50 3.14 26.80
C LYS A 502 -26.00 4.31 25.94
N LEU A 503 -26.11 4.13 24.62
CA LEU A 503 -26.63 5.16 23.73
C LEU A 503 -28.14 5.36 23.93
N ILE A 504 -28.89 4.28 24.14
CA ILE A 504 -30.34 4.31 24.38
C ILE A 504 -30.68 4.99 25.70
N GLY A 505 -29.97 4.65 26.78
CA GLY A 505 -30.24 5.15 28.12
C GLY A 505 -31.69 4.90 28.56
N ASP A 506 -32.34 5.92 29.12
CA ASP A 506 -33.73 5.85 29.60
C ASP A 506 -34.78 6.16 28.52
N THR A 507 -34.37 6.23 27.24
CA THR A 507 -35.28 6.55 26.13
C THR A 507 -36.32 5.44 25.97
N LYS A 508 -37.59 5.81 25.81
CA LYS A 508 -38.69 4.86 25.62
C LYS A 508 -38.56 4.17 24.25
N ALA A 509 -38.89 2.87 24.21
CA ALA A 509 -38.64 1.99 23.07
C ALA A 509 -39.11 2.52 21.71
N ASP A 510 -40.28 3.17 21.68
CA ASP A 510 -40.98 3.59 20.46
C ASP A 510 -41.05 5.12 20.31
N VAL A 511 -40.13 5.84 20.94
CA VAL A 511 -40.04 7.31 20.86
C VAL A 511 -38.81 7.70 20.05
N VAL A 512 -39.02 8.49 19.00
CA VAL A 512 -37.93 9.09 18.23
C VAL A 512 -37.16 10.07 19.11
N SER A 513 -35.84 9.99 19.06
CA SER A 513 -34.97 10.85 19.85
C SER A 513 -33.78 11.35 19.05
N ASP A 514 -33.59 12.67 19.04
CA ASP A 514 -32.44 13.34 18.42
C ASP A 514 -31.09 12.98 19.07
N SER A 515 -31.11 12.33 20.24
CA SER A 515 -29.90 11.84 20.91
C SER A 515 -29.37 10.53 20.34
N LEU A 516 -30.20 9.81 19.57
CA LEU A 516 -29.87 8.51 19.01
C LEU A 516 -29.23 8.69 17.64
N ARG A 517 -28.34 7.75 17.31
CA ARG A 517 -27.68 7.63 16.02
C ARG A 517 -27.37 6.16 15.79
N PHE A 518 -27.12 5.80 14.54
CA PHE A 518 -26.63 4.47 14.23
C PHE A 518 -25.25 4.21 14.87
N LEU A 519 -25.08 3.02 15.45
CA LEU A 519 -23.80 2.49 15.93
C LEU A 519 -23.39 1.36 14.99
N ASN A 520 -22.15 1.38 14.53
CA ASN A 520 -21.62 0.36 13.63
C ASN A 520 -20.69 -0.58 14.41
N VAL A 521 -20.99 -1.88 14.44
CA VAL A 521 -20.08 -2.89 15.01
C VAL A 521 -18.74 -2.95 14.29
N HIS A 522 -18.66 -2.41 13.06
CA HIS A 522 -17.51 -2.47 12.16
C HIS A 522 -17.33 -3.86 11.52
N TYR A 523 -16.46 -3.94 10.53
CA TYR A 523 -16.34 -5.11 9.65
C TYR A 523 -15.58 -6.27 10.32
N PHE A 524 -15.91 -7.50 9.91
CA PHE A 524 -15.20 -8.74 10.28
C PHE A 524 -15.04 -8.92 11.80
N ALA A 525 -16.13 -8.74 12.55
CA ALA A 525 -16.19 -8.92 14.01
C ALA A 525 -16.23 -10.42 14.43
N ALA A 526 -15.53 -11.29 13.68
CA ALA A 526 -15.54 -12.74 13.84
C ALA A 526 -15.20 -13.19 15.28
N GLY A 527 -14.28 -12.48 15.94
CA GLY A 527 -13.94 -12.72 17.34
C GLY A 527 -15.11 -12.53 18.29
N ALA A 528 -15.99 -11.55 18.04
CA ALA A 528 -17.18 -11.37 18.86
C ALA A 528 -18.25 -12.41 18.53
N THR A 529 -18.37 -12.81 17.26
CA THR A 529 -19.35 -13.80 16.82
C THR A 529 -19.04 -15.18 17.39
N ILE A 530 -17.79 -15.65 17.26
CA ILE A 530 -17.42 -16.99 17.74
C ILE A 530 -17.61 -17.14 19.25
N PHE A 531 -17.43 -16.06 20.02
CA PHE A 531 -17.63 -16.04 21.48
C PHE A 531 -19.06 -15.72 21.92
N GLY A 532 -19.95 -15.28 21.01
CA GLY A 532 -21.38 -15.08 21.26
C GLY A 532 -21.67 -14.28 22.53
N ASP A 533 -22.51 -14.86 23.42
CA ASP A 533 -22.92 -14.30 24.71
C ASP A 533 -21.77 -13.84 25.62
N GLN A 534 -20.58 -14.43 25.48
CA GLN A 534 -19.41 -14.05 26.27
C GLN A 534 -18.84 -12.70 25.81
N ALA A 535 -18.84 -12.44 24.51
CA ALA A 535 -18.35 -11.19 23.92
C ALA A 535 -19.44 -10.12 23.80
N LYS A 536 -20.72 -10.53 23.66
CA LYS A 536 -21.90 -9.66 23.48
C LYS A 536 -21.75 -8.69 22.31
N GLY A 537 -21.19 -9.18 21.20
CA GLY A 537 -20.97 -8.39 19.99
C GLY A 537 -22.27 -7.89 19.39
N ALA A 538 -23.23 -8.78 19.19
CA ALA A 538 -24.58 -8.42 18.77
C ALA A 538 -25.35 -7.77 19.94
N TYR A 539 -26.52 -7.19 19.65
CA TYR A 539 -27.47 -6.74 20.66
C TYR A 539 -28.30 -7.91 21.18
N GLU A 540 -28.19 -8.15 22.48
CA GLU A 540 -28.89 -9.21 23.19
C GLU A 540 -30.07 -8.65 23.99
N TYR A 541 -31.26 -9.21 23.77
CA TYR A 541 -32.48 -8.73 24.40
C TYR A 541 -32.61 -9.21 25.85
N THR A 542 -33.06 -8.31 26.72
CA THR A 542 -33.21 -8.60 28.15
C THR A 542 -34.13 -9.80 28.41
N GLY A 543 -33.69 -10.73 29.27
CA GLY A 543 -34.45 -11.92 29.66
C GLY A 543 -34.38 -13.07 28.65
N LYS A 544 -33.57 -12.94 27.60
CA LYS A 544 -33.22 -14.01 26.67
C LYS A 544 -31.88 -14.63 27.06
N THR A 545 -31.66 -15.85 26.59
CA THR A 545 -30.38 -16.55 26.68
C THR A 545 -29.83 -16.68 25.27
N TYR A 546 -28.52 -16.46 25.13
CA TYR A 546 -27.80 -16.55 23.88
C TYR A 546 -26.70 -17.61 23.95
N VAL A 547 -26.39 -18.22 22.81
CA VAL A 547 -25.26 -19.15 22.68
C VAL A 547 -23.95 -18.40 22.94
N GLY A 548 -23.07 -19.03 23.71
CA GLY A 548 -21.74 -18.50 24.03
C GLY A 548 -20.69 -18.90 23.00
N TYR A 549 -19.50 -19.26 23.47
CA TYR A 549 -18.41 -19.73 22.61
C TYR A 549 -18.81 -20.99 21.82
N ASN A 550 -18.57 -20.98 20.51
CA ASN A 550 -18.74 -22.14 19.63
C ASN A 550 -17.62 -23.18 19.86
N GLU A 551 -17.58 -23.74 21.06
CA GLU A 551 -16.51 -24.62 21.52
C GLU A 551 -16.59 -26.03 20.93
N ASP A 552 -17.78 -26.46 20.54
CA ASP A 552 -18.08 -27.82 20.09
C ASP A 552 -17.57 -28.12 18.67
N HIS A 553 -17.26 -27.09 17.88
CA HIS A 553 -16.65 -27.29 16.56
C HIS A 553 -15.18 -27.74 16.70
N PRO A 554 -14.74 -28.81 16.02
CA PRO A 554 -13.38 -29.35 16.17
C PRO A 554 -12.29 -28.40 15.66
N LEU A 555 -12.65 -27.47 14.76
CA LEU A 555 -11.81 -26.36 14.32
C LEU A 555 -12.39 -25.07 14.89
N ASN A 556 -11.93 -24.64 16.06
CA ASN A 556 -12.50 -23.50 16.80
C ASN A 556 -11.51 -22.34 17.00
N GLN A 557 -10.35 -22.39 16.36
CA GLN A 557 -9.39 -21.27 16.31
C GLN A 557 -9.31 -20.70 14.90
N CYS A 558 -9.11 -19.38 14.78
CA CYS A 558 -9.07 -18.68 13.49
C CYS A 558 -8.10 -19.33 12.48
N THR A 559 -6.86 -19.62 12.90
CA THR A 559 -5.82 -20.22 12.03
C THR A 559 -6.04 -21.70 11.72
N GLN A 560 -7.04 -22.33 12.34
CA GLN A 560 -7.45 -23.68 11.96
C GLN A 560 -8.35 -23.65 10.74
N CYS A 561 -9.10 -22.57 10.50
CA CYS A 561 -10.00 -22.44 9.35
C CYS A 561 -9.46 -21.49 8.27
N HIS A 562 -8.73 -20.45 8.65
CA HIS A 562 -8.23 -19.42 7.73
C HIS A 562 -6.73 -19.52 7.52
N ASP A 563 -6.27 -19.14 6.34
CA ASP A 563 -4.89 -18.68 6.21
C ASP A 563 -4.73 -17.34 6.94
N GLN A 564 -3.60 -17.20 7.62
CA GLN A 564 -3.34 -16.09 8.53
C GLN A 564 -2.77 -14.83 7.83
N HIS A 565 -2.25 -14.98 6.62
CA HIS A 565 -1.68 -13.94 5.77
C HIS A 565 -2.69 -13.53 4.71
N ALA A 566 -3.20 -14.50 3.95
CA ALA A 566 -4.14 -14.28 2.85
C ALA A 566 -5.58 -13.98 3.30
N LEU A 567 -5.93 -14.36 4.55
CA LEU A 567 -7.29 -14.25 5.11
C LEU A 567 -8.36 -15.13 4.44
N GLU A 568 -7.94 -16.02 3.55
CA GLU A 568 -8.81 -16.96 2.84
C GLU A 568 -9.18 -18.18 3.69
N VAL A 569 -10.29 -18.84 3.35
CA VAL A 569 -10.71 -20.06 4.03
C VAL A 569 -9.92 -21.24 3.45
N GLN A 570 -9.36 -22.08 4.32
CA GLN A 570 -8.70 -23.31 3.92
C GLN A 570 -9.75 -24.40 3.61
N VAL A 571 -10.35 -24.31 2.42
CA VAL A 571 -11.46 -25.17 1.95
C VAL A 571 -11.17 -26.67 2.15
N ASP A 572 -9.92 -27.11 1.92
CA ASP A 572 -9.50 -28.51 2.11
C ASP A 572 -9.72 -29.02 3.54
N LYS A 573 -9.66 -28.15 4.54
CA LYS A 573 -9.94 -28.52 5.93
C LYS A 573 -11.44 -28.73 6.16
N CYS A 574 -12.28 -27.99 5.46
CA CYS A 574 -13.74 -28.14 5.50
C CYS A 574 -14.18 -29.42 4.76
N SER A 575 -13.64 -29.67 3.56
CA SER A 575 -13.99 -30.84 2.73
C SER A 575 -13.69 -32.18 3.41
N ALA A 576 -12.73 -32.20 4.35
CA ALA A 576 -12.41 -33.37 5.16
C ALA A 576 -13.58 -33.89 6.04
N CYS A 577 -14.52 -33.02 6.39
CA CYS A 577 -15.71 -33.37 7.19
C CYS A 577 -17.03 -33.09 6.46
N HIS A 578 -17.06 -32.07 5.60
CA HIS A 578 -18.21 -31.64 4.82
C HIS A 578 -18.06 -32.10 3.37
N GLY A 579 -18.49 -33.33 3.08
CA GLY A 579 -18.26 -33.98 1.77
C GLY A 579 -18.92 -33.31 0.55
N THR A 580 -19.69 -32.23 0.74
CA THR A 580 -20.25 -31.40 -0.33
C THR A 580 -19.38 -30.20 -0.69
N VAL A 581 -18.34 -29.92 0.09
CA VAL A 581 -17.46 -28.76 -0.08
C VAL A 581 -16.31 -29.10 -1.02
N ALA A 582 -16.21 -28.39 -2.15
CA ALA A 582 -15.09 -28.47 -3.08
C ALA A 582 -14.41 -27.10 -3.31
N ASN A 583 -15.10 -25.99 -3.07
CA ASN A 583 -14.60 -24.62 -3.20
C ASN A 583 -15.24 -23.72 -2.11
N GLU A 584 -14.90 -22.44 -2.08
CA GLU A 584 -15.44 -21.49 -1.09
C GLU A 584 -16.96 -21.28 -1.22
N ASP A 585 -17.52 -21.27 -2.44
CA ASP A 585 -18.97 -21.10 -2.63
C ASP A 585 -19.77 -22.24 -1.99
N ASP A 586 -19.22 -23.46 -1.98
CA ASP A 586 -19.86 -24.62 -1.36
C ASP A 586 -19.92 -24.53 0.17
N LEU A 587 -19.18 -23.61 0.81
CA LEU A 587 -19.22 -23.43 2.26
C LEU A 587 -20.61 -23.02 2.76
N HIS A 588 -21.37 -22.27 1.94
CA HIS A 588 -22.73 -21.85 2.30
C HIS A 588 -23.69 -23.03 2.46
N ALA A 589 -23.45 -24.12 1.73
CA ALA A 589 -24.23 -25.35 1.81
C ALA A 589 -23.90 -26.21 3.06
N ILE A 590 -22.91 -25.81 3.88
CA ILE A 590 -22.57 -26.53 5.10
C ILE A 590 -23.74 -26.49 6.07
N ARG A 591 -24.11 -27.68 6.56
CA ARG A 591 -25.22 -27.87 7.48
C ARG A 591 -24.88 -28.84 8.60
N MET A 592 -25.18 -28.43 9.84
CA MET A 592 -24.92 -29.22 11.05
C MET A 592 -26.19 -29.63 11.81
N SER A 593 -27.35 -29.12 11.40
CA SER A 593 -28.65 -29.36 12.02
C SER A 593 -29.70 -29.64 10.94
N SER A 594 -30.77 -30.37 11.26
CA SER A 594 -31.92 -30.52 10.36
C SER A 594 -33.07 -29.56 10.66
N VAL A 595 -32.85 -28.63 11.59
CA VAL A 595 -33.82 -27.61 11.98
C VAL A 595 -33.96 -26.60 10.85
N ASP A 596 -35.21 -26.18 10.62
CA ASP A 596 -35.63 -25.07 9.78
C ASP A 596 -35.77 -23.84 10.71
N TYR A 597 -34.77 -22.96 10.67
CA TYR A 597 -34.65 -21.81 11.56
C TYR A 597 -35.43 -20.60 11.03
N ASP A 598 -35.41 -20.37 9.72
CA ASP A 598 -36.08 -19.25 9.06
C ASP A 598 -37.58 -19.49 8.80
N GLY A 599 -38.05 -20.74 8.86
CA GLY A 599 -39.44 -21.14 8.74
C GLY A 599 -39.95 -21.28 7.30
N ASP A 600 -39.07 -21.32 6.29
CA ASP A 600 -39.45 -21.40 4.88
C ASP A 600 -39.86 -22.83 4.43
N GLY A 601 -39.56 -23.83 5.27
CA GLY A 601 -39.88 -25.23 5.07
C GLY A 601 -38.81 -26.03 4.32
N ASP A 602 -37.73 -25.40 3.87
CA ASP A 602 -36.52 -26.07 3.39
C ASP A 602 -35.75 -26.61 4.60
N THR A 603 -35.51 -27.91 4.58
CA THR A 603 -34.71 -28.58 5.60
C THR A 603 -33.54 -29.27 4.94
N THR A 604 -32.97 -28.67 3.91
CA THR A 604 -31.85 -29.19 3.13
C THR A 604 -30.79 -28.14 2.85
N GLU A 605 -31.13 -26.86 2.90
CA GLU A 605 -30.19 -25.74 2.76
C GLU A 605 -29.23 -25.57 3.94
N GLY A 606 -28.18 -24.79 3.72
CA GLY A 606 -27.13 -24.58 4.73
C GLY A 606 -27.46 -23.46 5.70
N MET A 607 -26.66 -23.34 6.77
CA MET A 607 -26.86 -22.30 7.80
C MET A 607 -26.75 -20.87 7.23
N TRP A 608 -26.03 -20.69 6.11
CA TRP A 608 -25.94 -19.40 5.45
C TRP A 608 -27.28 -18.95 4.87
N ASP A 609 -28.00 -19.84 4.20
CA ASP A 609 -29.29 -19.54 3.56
C ASP A 609 -30.34 -19.17 4.61
N GLU A 610 -30.43 -19.95 5.69
CA GLU A 610 -31.28 -19.68 6.86
C GLU A 610 -31.04 -18.25 7.41
N ILE A 611 -29.77 -17.87 7.57
CA ILE A 611 -29.39 -16.52 8.05
C ILE A 611 -29.73 -15.45 7.01
N GLN A 612 -29.56 -15.74 5.72
CA GLN A 612 -29.85 -14.80 4.63
C GLN A 612 -31.35 -14.48 4.56
N THR A 613 -32.22 -15.50 4.59
CA THR A 613 -33.68 -15.29 4.64
C THR A 613 -34.08 -14.48 5.86
N MET A 614 -33.57 -14.82 7.05
CA MET A 614 -33.86 -14.07 8.28
C MET A 614 -33.34 -12.62 8.24
N ARG A 615 -32.23 -12.35 7.54
CA ARG A 615 -31.75 -10.97 7.32
C ARG A 615 -32.73 -10.20 6.44
N ASP A 616 -33.22 -10.80 5.37
CA ASP A 616 -34.18 -10.17 4.47
C ASP A 616 -35.51 -9.87 5.20
N ASP A 617 -36.00 -10.83 6.00
CA ASP A 617 -37.17 -10.64 6.86
C ASP A 617 -36.97 -9.54 7.90
N LEU A 618 -35.78 -9.46 8.51
CA LEU A 618 -35.45 -8.40 9.46
C LEU A 618 -35.41 -7.03 8.79
N LEU A 619 -34.83 -6.90 7.59
CA LEU A 619 -34.83 -5.63 6.86
C LEU A 619 -36.25 -5.19 6.52
N ALA A 620 -37.08 -6.10 6.01
CA ALA A 620 -38.49 -5.82 5.73
C ALA A 620 -39.25 -5.42 7.00
N ALA A 621 -39.01 -6.09 8.13
CA ALA A 621 -39.63 -5.75 9.41
C ALA A 621 -39.16 -4.39 9.96
N ILE A 622 -37.88 -4.04 9.80
CA ILE A 622 -37.30 -2.73 10.11
C ILE A 622 -38.00 -1.62 9.31
N GLN A 623 -38.14 -1.81 7.99
CA GLN A 623 -38.81 -0.86 7.10
C GLN A 623 -40.29 -0.68 7.48
N ALA A 624 -40.99 -1.78 7.72
CA ALA A 624 -42.39 -1.76 8.13
C ALA A 624 -42.59 -1.09 9.49
N TYR A 625 -41.67 -1.30 10.44
CA TYR A 625 -41.71 -0.65 11.75
C TYR A 625 -41.50 0.86 11.63
N ALA A 626 -40.50 1.29 10.87
CA ALA A 626 -40.19 2.71 10.65
C ALA A 626 -41.40 3.44 10.04
N ALA A 627 -42.00 2.87 8.98
CA ALA A 627 -43.17 3.45 8.32
C ALA A 627 -44.42 3.59 9.22
N LYS A 628 -44.56 2.74 10.26
CA LYS A 628 -45.70 2.77 11.19
C LYS A 628 -45.45 3.62 12.44
N THR A 629 -44.19 4.00 12.69
CA THR A 629 -43.79 4.68 13.92
C THR A 629 -43.97 6.19 13.80
N ALA A 630 -44.72 6.78 14.72
CA ALA A 630 -45.01 8.20 14.69
C ALA A 630 -43.73 9.03 14.83
N GLY A 631 -43.45 9.88 13.84
CA GLY A 631 -42.27 10.74 13.80
C GLY A 631 -41.02 10.08 13.23
N ALA A 632 -41.07 8.81 12.83
CA ALA A 632 -40.01 8.16 12.09
C ALA A 632 -40.20 8.33 10.58
N GLU A 633 -39.10 8.52 9.86
CA GLU A 633 -39.05 8.51 8.40
C GLU A 633 -38.96 7.07 7.88
N ALA A 634 -39.28 6.86 6.60
CA ALA A 634 -39.02 5.59 5.93
C ALA A 634 -37.50 5.38 5.80
N ILE A 635 -37.05 4.13 5.89
CA ILE A 635 -35.64 3.77 6.04
C ILE A 635 -35.21 2.80 4.93
N VAL A 636 -34.02 3.01 4.39
CA VAL A 636 -33.34 2.09 3.48
C VAL A 636 -31.92 1.82 3.96
N TYR A 637 -31.37 0.68 3.52
CA TYR A 637 -30.03 0.23 3.86
C TYR A 637 -29.16 0.12 2.60
N ASP A 638 -27.91 0.57 2.69
CA ASP A 638 -26.88 0.31 1.69
C ASP A 638 -25.58 -0.16 2.38
N PRO A 639 -25.07 -1.37 2.09
CA PRO A 639 -23.86 -1.88 2.75
C PRO A 639 -22.57 -1.14 2.34
N GLY A 640 -22.57 -0.45 1.19
CA GLY A 640 -21.40 0.21 0.59
C GLY A 640 -21.20 1.67 1.01
N SER A 641 -22.27 2.36 1.43
CA SER A 641 -22.23 3.80 1.68
C SER A 641 -22.39 4.11 3.17
N TYR A 642 -21.49 4.90 3.72
CA TYR A 642 -21.61 5.39 5.09
C TYR A 642 -22.70 6.48 5.20
N PRO A 643 -23.61 6.46 6.21
CA PRO A 643 -23.61 5.61 7.43
C PRO A 643 -24.55 4.40 7.37
N TYR A 644 -24.70 3.80 6.19
CA TYR A 644 -25.42 2.56 5.86
C TYR A 644 -26.94 2.63 5.90
N TYR A 645 -27.51 3.50 6.73
CA TYR A 645 -28.96 3.73 6.77
C TYR A 645 -29.29 5.14 6.30
N PHE A 646 -30.24 5.23 5.38
CA PHE A 646 -30.66 6.47 4.74
C PHE A 646 -32.18 6.62 4.78
N VAL A 647 -32.64 7.86 4.57
CA VAL A 647 -34.07 8.12 4.41
C VAL A 647 -34.51 7.62 3.03
N ASP A 648 -35.56 6.81 3.01
CA ASP A 648 -36.23 6.36 1.80
C ASP A 648 -37.15 7.49 1.29
N THR A 649 -36.60 8.31 0.41
CA THR A 649 -37.26 9.51 -0.10
C THR A 649 -38.25 9.21 -1.21
N ASN A 650 -38.05 8.12 -1.95
CA ASN A 650 -38.90 7.72 -3.06
C ASN A 650 -39.96 6.66 -2.67
N GLY A 651 -39.78 6.00 -1.51
CA GLY A 651 -40.70 5.01 -0.95
C GLY A 651 -40.63 3.64 -1.61
N ASP A 652 -39.55 3.29 -2.30
CA ASP A 652 -39.39 2.01 -3.00
C ASP A 652 -38.73 0.92 -2.14
N GLY A 653 -38.23 1.26 -0.94
CA GLY A 653 -37.62 0.33 -0.01
C GLY A 653 -36.21 -0.13 -0.40
N VAL A 654 -35.56 0.50 -1.37
CA VAL A 654 -34.19 0.19 -1.81
C VAL A 654 -33.36 1.48 -1.85
N ALA A 655 -32.12 1.44 -1.34
CA ALA A 655 -31.27 2.62 -1.39
C ALA A 655 -30.85 2.94 -2.85
N GLY A 656 -31.35 4.06 -3.39
CA GLY A 656 -30.88 4.59 -4.67
C GLY A 656 -29.55 5.34 -4.54
N ALA A 657 -28.83 5.52 -5.66
CA ALA A 657 -27.59 6.32 -5.68
C ALA A 657 -27.82 7.78 -5.22
N ASP A 658 -29.02 8.31 -5.47
CA ASP A 658 -29.44 9.65 -5.04
C ASP A 658 -29.73 9.73 -3.53
N GLU A 659 -29.92 8.59 -2.86
CA GLU A 659 -30.27 8.47 -1.44
C GLU A 659 -29.10 8.02 -0.58
N ALA A 660 -28.21 7.17 -1.12
CA ALA A 660 -27.04 6.61 -0.45
C ALA A 660 -25.90 7.63 -0.33
N ASN A 661 -26.19 8.78 0.29
CA ASN A 661 -25.23 9.84 0.54
C ASN A 661 -25.37 10.39 1.97
N TYR A 662 -24.27 10.90 2.53
CA TYR A 662 -24.22 11.37 3.91
C TYR A 662 -25.24 12.48 4.25
N GLY A 663 -25.64 13.28 3.25
CA GLY A 663 -26.66 14.32 3.40
C GLY A 663 -28.05 13.76 3.72
N ASN A 664 -28.34 12.54 3.25
CA ASN A 664 -29.61 11.84 3.41
C ASN A 664 -29.57 10.73 4.47
N ARG A 665 -28.57 10.75 5.37
CA ARG A 665 -28.47 9.76 6.46
C ARG A 665 -29.75 9.70 7.31
N TYR A 666 -30.09 8.50 7.76
CA TYR A 666 -31.27 8.28 8.59
C TYR A 666 -31.11 8.92 9.99
N GLY A 667 -32.07 9.75 10.40
CA GLY A 667 -31.98 10.56 11.62
C GLY A 667 -33.02 10.26 12.70
N THR A 668 -34.15 9.63 12.36
CA THR A 668 -35.31 9.49 13.26
C THR A 668 -35.33 8.15 14.02
N TRP A 669 -34.26 7.85 14.75
CA TRP A 669 -34.09 6.60 15.46
C TRP A 669 -35.00 6.48 16.70
N THR A 670 -35.62 5.31 16.90
CA THR A 670 -36.13 4.86 18.20
C THR A 670 -35.19 3.81 18.80
N PRO A 671 -35.18 3.59 20.13
CA PRO A 671 -34.40 2.51 20.72
C PRO A 671 -34.70 1.12 20.14
N ARG A 672 -35.97 0.83 19.83
CA ARG A 672 -36.38 -0.45 19.22
C ARG A 672 -35.80 -0.62 17.81
N LEU A 673 -35.95 0.41 16.98
CA LEU A 673 -35.41 0.42 15.62
C LEU A 673 -33.87 0.31 15.61
N LEU A 674 -33.20 1.00 16.53
CA LEU A 674 -31.75 0.99 16.64
C LEU A 674 -31.20 -0.41 16.98
N ARG A 675 -31.83 -1.16 17.89
CA ARG A 675 -31.42 -2.53 18.24
C ARG A 675 -31.52 -3.47 17.04
N ALA A 676 -32.65 -3.41 16.33
CA ALA A 676 -32.88 -4.24 15.15
C ALA A 676 -31.92 -3.89 14.01
N ALA A 677 -31.73 -2.60 13.71
CA ALA A 677 -30.76 -2.14 12.71
C ALA A 677 -29.32 -2.51 13.09
N TYR A 678 -28.96 -2.44 14.37
CA TYR A 678 -27.66 -2.89 14.85
C TYR A 678 -27.44 -4.38 14.59
N ASN A 679 -28.42 -5.24 14.90
CA ASN A 679 -28.31 -6.68 14.66
C ASN A 679 -28.33 -7.05 13.16
N TYR A 680 -29.09 -6.32 12.34
CA TYR A 680 -29.02 -6.48 10.89
C TYR A 680 -27.62 -6.16 10.35
N GLN A 681 -27.03 -5.05 10.79
CA GLN A 681 -25.64 -4.71 10.45
C GLN A 681 -24.67 -5.78 10.96
N TYR A 682 -24.84 -6.25 12.20
CA TYR A 682 -23.98 -7.27 12.79
C TYR A 682 -23.95 -8.55 11.94
N ALA A 683 -25.12 -9.10 11.61
CA ALA A 683 -25.26 -10.28 10.78
C ALA A 683 -24.77 -10.06 9.33
N THR A 684 -24.70 -8.81 8.86
CA THR A 684 -24.23 -8.45 7.51
C THR A 684 -22.71 -8.23 7.45
N LYS A 685 -22.08 -7.80 8.55
CA LYS A 685 -20.67 -7.39 8.57
C LYS A 685 -19.70 -8.47 9.07
N ASP A 686 -20.21 -9.66 9.37
CA ASP A 686 -19.43 -10.88 9.53
C ASP A 686 -19.85 -11.92 8.49
N PRO A 687 -19.23 -11.94 7.29
CA PRO A 687 -19.61 -12.87 6.21
C PRO A 687 -19.53 -14.35 6.61
N GLY A 688 -18.62 -14.69 7.53
CA GLY A 688 -18.46 -16.05 8.06
C GLY A 688 -19.38 -16.37 9.24
N GLY A 689 -20.33 -15.50 9.59
CA GLY A 689 -21.16 -15.63 10.80
C GLY A 689 -21.90 -16.97 10.91
N PHE A 690 -22.30 -17.54 9.77
CA PHE A 690 -22.93 -18.86 9.67
C PHE A 690 -22.02 -20.00 10.17
N ALA A 691 -20.71 -19.90 9.97
CA ALA A 691 -19.72 -20.87 10.41
C ALA A 691 -19.12 -20.52 11.78
N HIS A 692 -18.88 -19.22 12.05
CA HIS A 692 -18.32 -18.76 13.31
C HIS A 692 -19.24 -19.10 14.49
N ASN A 693 -20.54 -18.78 14.39
CA ASN A 693 -21.54 -19.07 15.42
C ASN A 693 -22.97 -18.88 14.87
N GLY A 694 -23.38 -19.72 13.91
CA GLY A 694 -24.64 -19.54 13.18
C GLY A 694 -25.88 -19.48 14.10
N GLU A 695 -25.94 -20.33 15.13
CA GLU A 695 -27.06 -20.32 16.09
C GLU A 695 -27.16 -18.99 16.87
N TYR A 696 -26.02 -18.40 17.27
CA TYR A 696 -26.01 -17.07 17.89
C TYR A 696 -26.57 -16.01 16.94
N ILE A 697 -26.19 -16.04 15.66
CA ILE A 697 -26.71 -15.11 14.65
C ILE A 697 -28.23 -15.30 14.49
N VAL A 698 -28.71 -16.52 14.31
CA VAL A 698 -30.15 -16.85 14.23
C VAL A 698 -30.91 -16.32 15.45
N GLN A 699 -30.39 -16.52 16.68
CA GLN A 699 -31.03 -16.00 17.89
C GLN A 699 -31.16 -14.47 17.88
N THR A 700 -30.13 -13.76 17.42
CA THR A 700 -30.13 -12.29 17.37
C THR A 700 -31.08 -11.75 16.29
N LEU A 701 -31.17 -12.41 15.13
CA LEU A 701 -32.10 -12.07 14.05
C LEU A 701 -33.54 -12.36 14.49
N TYR A 702 -33.82 -13.56 14.99
CA TYR A 702 -35.15 -13.95 15.48
C TYR A 702 -35.71 -12.95 16.49
N ASP A 703 -34.93 -12.63 17.53
CA ASP A 703 -35.39 -11.74 18.58
C ASP A 703 -35.56 -10.30 18.05
N SER A 704 -34.77 -9.88 17.06
CA SER A 704 -34.91 -8.57 16.42
C SER A 704 -36.15 -8.46 15.56
N ILE A 705 -36.41 -9.45 14.70
CA ILE A 705 -37.63 -9.53 13.86
C ILE A 705 -38.85 -9.42 14.76
N LYS A 706 -38.87 -10.22 15.83
CA LYS A 706 -39.95 -10.21 16.83
C LYS A 706 -40.08 -8.87 17.54
N ASP A 707 -38.97 -8.22 17.91
CA ASP A 707 -39.00 -6.95 18.64
C ASP A 707 -39.59 -5.82 17.79
N VAL A 708 -39.27 -5.73 16.50
CA VAL A 708 -39.86 -4.72 15.60
C VAL A 708 -41.25 -5.13 15.05
N GLY A 709 -41.78 -6.28 15.47
CA GLY A 709 -43.12 -6.74 15.13
C GLY A 709 -43.24 -7.44 13.77
N GLY A 710 -42.13 -7.96 13.25
CA GLY A 710 -42.12 -8.93 12.14
C GLY A 710 -42.74 -10.27 12.57
N ASP A 711 -43.12 -11.07 11.58
CA ASP A 711 -43.68 -12.40 11.83
C ASP A 711 -42.55 -13.41 12.04
N VAL A 712 -42.63 -14.15 13.14
CA VAL A 712 -41.71 -15.25 13.46
C VAL A 712 -42.46 -16.57 13.57
N SER A 713 -43.69 -16.61 13.04
CA SER A 713 -44.51 -17.81 12.99
C SER A 713 -43.96 -18.75 11.93
N GLY A 714 -43.39 -19.87 12.36
CA GLY A 714 -42.71 -20.82 11.46
C GLY A 714 -41.23 -20.93 11.81
N MET A 715 -40.59 -19.80 12.10
CA MET A 715 -39.19 -19.74 12.53
C MET A 715 -38.94 -20.52 13.82
N THR A 716 -37.79 -21.18 13.87
CA THR A 716 -37.28 -21.85 15.08
C THR A 716 -36.17 -21.02 15.70
N ARG A 717 -36.31 -20.67 16.99
CA ARG A 717 -35.21 -20.07 17.74
C ARG A 717 -34.38 -21.17 18.43
N PRO A 718 -33.06 -21.26 18.20
CA PRO A 718 -32.16 -22.16 18.92
C PRO A 718 -32.20 -21.95 20.44
#